data_AF-A0A497LTA2-F1
#
_entry.id   AF-A0A497LTA2-F1
#
_cell.length_a   1.000
_cell.length_b   1.000
_cell.length_c   1.000
_cell.angle_alpha   90.00
_cell.angle_beta   90.00
_cell.angle_gamma   90.00
#
_symmetry.space_group_name_H-M   'P 1'
#
loop_
_entity.id
_entity.type
_entity.pdbx_description
1 polymer ?
#
loop_
_entity_poly.entity_id
_entity_poly.type
_entity_poly.pdbx_seq_one_letter_code
_entity_poly.pdbx_strand_id
1 'polypeptide(L)'
;MERFENYIGVTPVPNQPPVANFTYYPEKPAVNQSVTFDASASYDPDGKIMNYEWDFGDGNVTITDQPVITHVYSMAGTYTVTLTVTDNDGLTNSTSTQVEITSAALANLTMSPQTASATDIDSCVVINKPGYYRLTKDLTNVTDEVCINITVNNVIFDGGGHLIESASSNVSGRWRYGIRLYNKSHPGSPLRNVTIMNVKLKGWNVSESSSYLKGSSAIYFNANRGKISNVEIEYSGKDYYKYWANCPLYVSGDYNTIENLKIENCGGSFPLSGKHNSFRNSILNGTRLQIKWSSYNEINNVTISNIKNGLGLAINIEHGEYPHNGYNKIIGCKIYNSDTGIRIWYSNYNRIENCYVENCKCGIKLEGVDAYTLFTWGSSHSVLSKNVIKNCKYGISLTGTNNTLSGNKMINCTYALQIYGFAGKYKNKDEPYYYYFLNNIDTSNTMDGKPIYYVLNVTDKVYDSSINAGAFYCINCSNIVVKDLTLRKNGVGLYLIGTRNARIENVTTTENDDAGMILNWVSNVDIINCNVSNNSGIGIHIKGVSYEVPPVEGFNNNITVKGCRIVDNSYTSRTLRGGISISGSRDVFIKDTLIGNNTRGDGICLYYYSYTSNVTIQNVTIFNSSYGIIGSGNNKQANVTVKNSRIYDNNFGIYIIGYGHTIIGNQIYNNHYYSHGGYGISLSSDNSTVAGNIVEENDKGILVYGDNNDVRDNVIESNIHGIGLYGKYNYISNNTIANSTKYGVDVYDEYNRIINNTVNNSGEYGFYISSKYYYNWIEGNIVDGNVFCYLFNKSHIVVSNITIDAEKISNLGSVVVVKSNNVTLDNAIVSNSGIYIYETNDSVFRNVKVTDVKGSNGGVYIKKSNNIMLSGTFSNNSYGVNVRDSSVNVTNSTVSSNSYGIYITSSSNNTIANNTVSSNNYDGIYLSSSDNNTIANNTVLNNGYGIYLYRSSNNVIANNTVSNNRDGICLKYSNSNTIYLNNFINNTHNVYS
;
A
#
# COMPACT_ATOMS: atom_id res chain seq x y z
N MET A 1 -23.49 25.91 21.83
CA MET A 1 -22.66 27.02 22.33
C MET A 1 -22.92 28.20 21.40
N GLU A 2 -23.68 29.16 21.88
CA GLU A 2 -23.90 30.47 21.26
C GLU A 2 -22.66 31.36 21.43
N ARG A 3 -22.51 32.33 20.52
CA ARG A 3 -21.47 33.37 20.36
C ARG A 3 -20.24 33.02 19.53
N PHE A 4 -20.32 33.37 18.25
CA PHE A 4 -19.37 34.27 17.59
C PHE A 4 -20.11 34.99 16.44
N GLU A 5 -20.36 36.29 16.61
CA GLU A 5 -20.79 37.22 15.57
C GLU A 5 -19.59 38.04 15.06
N ASN A 6 -19.72 38.47 13.80
CA ASN A 6 -18.96 39.48 13.04
C ASN A 6 -17.63 38.98 12.44
N TYR A 7 -17.38 39.03 11.12
CA TYR A 7 -17.78 40.04 10.14
C TYR A 7 -17.55 39.54 8.69
N ILE A 8 -18.57 39.48 7.81
CA ILE A 8 -18.41 39.73 6.36
C ILE A 8 -19.74 40.28 5.83
N GLY A 9 -19.74 41.52 5.33
CA GLY A 9 -20.90 42.14 4.70
C GLY A 9 -21.26 41.43 3.40
N VAL A 10 -22.41 40.76 3.39
CA VAL A 10 -23.06 40.24 2.19
C VAL A 10 -24.15 41.26 1.86
N THR A 11 -24.05 41.93 0.71
CA THR A 11 -25.20 42.64 0.14
C THR A 11 -26.33 41.63 -0.02
N PRO A 12 -27.52 41.83 0.59
CA PRO A 12 -28.62 40.87 0.47
C PRO A 12 -28.93 40.65 -1.01
N VAL A 13 -28.96 39.38 -1.42
CA VAL A 13 -29.45 39.00 -2.75
C VAL A 13 -30.87 39.56 -2.87
N PRO A 14 -31.24 40.29 -3.94
CA PRO A 14 -32.59 40.79 -4.11
C PRO A 14 -33.58 39.62 -4.11
N ASN A 15 -34.60 39.67 -3.25
CA ASN A 15 -35.62 38.61 -3.16
C ASN A 15 -36.26 38.35 -4.55
N GLN A 16 -36.29 37.09 -4.98
CA GLN A 16 -36.90 36.66 -6.24
C GLN A 16 -38.31 36.11 -5.98
N PRO A 17 -39.27 36.33 -6.87
CA PRO A 17 -40.59 35.74 -6.70
C PRO A 17 -40.52 34.21 -6.83
N PRO A 18 -41.36 33.47 -6.09
CA PRO A 18 -41.38 32.01 -6.15
C PRO A 18 -41.85 31.50 -7.53
N VAL A 19 -41.60 30.22 -7.82
CA VAL A 19 -42.08 29.53 -9.02
C VAL A 19 -43.25 28.61 -8.65
N ALA A 20 -44.45 28.95 -9.14
CA ALA A 20 -45.66 28.14 -8.95
C ALA A 20 -45.73 27.01 -10.00
N ASN A 21 -45.90 25.76 -9.55
CA ASN A 21 -46.09 24.60 -10.41
C ASN A 21 -46.92 23.52 -9.68
N PHE A 22 -47.88 22.92 -10.37
CA PHE A 22 -48.65 21.81 -9.82
C PHE A 22 -49.06 20.77 -10.85
N THR A 23 -49.39 19.58 -10.34
CA THR A 23 -50.04 18.49 -11.08
C THR A 23 -51.33 18.10 -10.38
N TYR A 24 -52.23 17.37 -11.06
CA TYR A 24 -53.44 16.84 -10.45
C TYR A 24 -53.70 15.39 -10.86
N TYR A 25 -54.36 14.63 -10.00
CA TYR A 25 -54.74 13.24 -10.24
C TYR A 25 -56.14 12.95 -9.66
N PRO A 26 -56.98 12.17 -10.37
CA PRO A 26 -56.73 11.49 -11.65
C PRO A 26 -56.74 12.42 -12.87
N GLU A 27 -56.19 11.97 -14.00
CA GLU A 27 -56.14 12.72 -15.28
C GLU A 27 -57.54 12.99 -15.86
N LYS A 28 -58.52 12.11 -15.56
CA LYS A 28 -59.93 12.22 -15.96
C LYS A 28 -60.85 12.07 -14.74
N PRO A 29 -60.94 13.10 -13.88
CA PRO A 29 -61.77 13.05 -12.69
C PRO A 29 -63.27 13.07 -13.04
N ALA A 30 -64.07 12.36 -12.24
CA ALA A 30 -65.52 12.33 -12.36
C ALA A 30 -66.21 13.20 -11.29
N VAL A 31 -67.46 13.59 -11.52
CA VAL A 31 -68.30 14.28 -10.52
C VAL A 31 -68.29 13.53 -9.18
N ASN A 32 -68.12 14.25 -8.07
CA ASN A 32 -67.99 13.73 -6.70
C ASN A 32 -66.75 12.86 -6.43
N GLN A 33 -65.78 12.77 -7.36
CA GLN A 33 -64.48 12.15 -7.09
C GLN A 33 -63.53 13.17 -6.45
N SER A 34 -62.79 12.74 -5.42
CA SER A 34 -61.70 13.54 -4.85
C SER A 34 -60.54 13.65 -5.85
N VAL A 35 -60.18 14.89 -6.19
CA VAL A 35 -59.05 15.23 -7.05
C VAL A 35 -57.92 15.74 -6.17
N THR A 36 -56.76 15.09 -6.23
CA THR A 36 -55.55 15.53 -5.52
C THR A 36 -54.78 16.50 -6.39
N PHE A 37 -54.48 17.68 -5.85
CA PHE A 37 -53.61 18.69 -6.45
C PHE A 37 -52.28 18.70 -5.67
N ASP A 38 -51.17 18.53 -6.38
CA ASP A 38 -49.82 18.45 -5.82
C ASP A 38 -48.93 19.56 -6.39
N ALA A 39 -48.64 20.55 -5.55
CA ALA A 39 -47.77 21.68 -5.83
C ALA A 39 -46.35 21.48 -5.27
N SER A 40 -45.94 20.26 -4.90
CA SER A 40 -44.60 19.99 -4.32
C SER A 40 -43.45 20.29 -5.29
N ALA A 41 -43.75 20.53 -6.57
CA ALA A 41 -42.80 21.01 -7.57
C ALA A 41 -42.61 22.54 -7.58
N SER A 42 -43.41 23.28 -6.82
CA SER A 42 -43.20 24.71 -6.60
C SER A 42 -41.98 24.92 -5.71
N TYR A 43 -41.19 25.94 -6.00
CA TYR A 43 -40.00 26.28 -5.21
C TYR A 43 -39.75 27.78 -5.27
N ASP A 44 -39.00 28.27 -4.29
CA ASP A 44 -38.53 29.65 -4.25
C ASP A 44 -37.01 29.65 -4.49
N PRO A 45 -36.48 30.36 -5.51
CA PRO A 45 -35.06 30.31 -5.87
C PRO A 45 -34.09 30.74 -4.76
N ASP A 46 -34.53 31.61 -3.84
CA ASP A 46 -33.72 32.19 -2.77
C ASP A 46 -34.32 32.04 -1.37
N GLY A 47 -35.43 31.29 -1.24
CA GLY A 47 -36.09 31.05 0.04
C GLY A 47 -36.94 29.79 0.08
N LYS A 48 -38.07 29.88 0.78
CA LYS A 48 -39.05 28.81 0.98
C LYS A 48 -40.45 29.36 0.79
N ILE A 49 -41.33 28.52 0.24
CA ILE A 49 -42.76 28.84 0.14
C ILE A 49 -43.41 28.74 1.53
N MET A 50 -44.13 29.78 1.92
CA MET A 50 -44.86 29.88 3.20
C MET A 50 -46.33 29.49 3.10
N ASN A 51 -46.98 29.73 1.96
CA ASN A 51 -48.38 29.36 1.75
C ASN A 51 -48.71 29.10 0.27
N TYR A 52 -49.77 28.33 0.07
CA TYR A 52 -50.39 27.98 -1.20
C TYR A 52 -51.86 28.40 -1.14
N GLU A 53 -52.27 29.31 -2.03
CA GLU A 53 -53.66 29.69 -2.23
C GLU A 53 -54.18 29.03 -3.51
N TRP A 54 -55.25 28.26 -3.38
CA TRP A 54 -55.91 27.54 -4.48
C TRP A 54 -57.27 28.15 -4.75
N ASP A 55 -57.49 28.64 -5.97
CA ASP A 55 -58.81 28.93 -6.52
C ASP A 55 -59.19 27.78 -7.46
N PHE A 56 -60.20 27.00 -7.08
CA PHE A 56 -60.63 25.83 -7.86
C PHE A 56 -61.54 26.19 -9.04
N GLY A 57 -61.87 27.48 -9.24
CA GLY A 57 -62.70 27.94 -10.36
C GLY A 57 -64.19 27.60 -10.24
N ASP A 58 -64.62 27.02 -9.12
CA ASP A 58 -66.02 26.72 -8.79
C ASP A 58 -66.59 27.65 -7.70
N GLY A 59 -65.83 28.68 -7.32
CA GLY A 59 -66.14 29.62 -6.24
C GLY A 59 -65.50 29.25 -4.89
N ASN A 60 -64.83 28.10 -4.77
CA ASN A 60 -64.06 27.76 -3.58
C ASN A 60 -62.60 28.21 -3.70
N VAL A 61 -62.16 28.99 -2.71
CA VAL A 61 -60.75 29.39 -2.53
C VAL A 61 -60.24 28.85 -1.20
N THR A 62 -59.05 28.27 -1.17
CA THR A 62 -58.45 27.68 0.04
C THR A 62 -56.98 28.06 0.17
N ILE A 63 -56.57 28.52 1.36
CA ILE A 63 -55.17 28.81 1.70
C ILE A 63 -54.65 27.72 2.64
N THR A 64 -53.49 27.14 2.34
CA THR A 64 -52.85 26.07 3.11
C THR A 64 -51.33 26.23 3.17
N ASP A 65 -50.68 25.66 4.18
CA ASP A 65 -49.21 25.54 4.27
C ASP A 65 -48.68 24.21 3.71
N GLN A 66 -49.58 23.31 3.29
CA GLN A 66 -49.24 22.02 2.70
C GLN A 66 -49.23 22.10 1.16
N PRO A 67 -48.22 21.53 0.48
CA PRO A 67 -48.14 21.55 -0.99
C PRO A 67 -49.17 20.62 -1.67
N VAL A 68 -49.82 19.73 -0.92
CA VAL A 68 -50.80 18.76 -1.45
C VAL A 68 -52.17 19.01 -0.83
N ILE A 69 -53.19 19.16 -1.66
CA ILE A 69 -54.60 19.35 -1.25
C ILE A 69 -55.55 18.49 -2.07
N THR A 70 -56.75 18.25 -1.56
CA THR A 70 -57.82 17.57 -2.31
C THR A 70 -59.06 18.44 -2.43
N HIS A 71 -59.71 18.42 -3.59
CA HIS A 71 -60.98 19.10 -3.84
C HIS A 71 -61.98 18.19 -4.55
N VAL A 72 -63.28 18.44 -4.37
CA VAL A 72 -64.38 17.65 -4.97
C VAL A 72 -65.33 18.59 -5.70
N TYR A 73 -65.55 18.32 -6.99
CA TYR A 73 -66.49 19.08 -7.82
C TYR A 73 -67.87 18.40 -7.85
N SER A 74 -68.92 19.16 -7.56
CA SER A 74 -70.31 18.68 -7.46
C SER A 74 -71.05 18.65 -8.80
N MET A 75 -70.51 19.30 -9.83
CA MET A 75 -71.08 19.36 -11.18
C MET A 75 -70.03 19.03 -12.24
N ALA A 76 -70.46 18.47 -13.37
CA ALA A 76 -69.58 18.26 -14.52
C ALA A 76 -69.33 19.61 -15.22
N GLY A 77 -68.11 19.81 -15.71
CA GLY A 77 -67.70 21.08 -16.32
C GLY A 77 -66.18 21.20 -16.42
N THR A 78 -65.72 22.26 -17.09
CA THR A 78 -64.30 22.62 -17.15
C THR A 78 -64.03 23.76 -16.17
N TYR A 79 -63.14 23.52 -15.22
CA TYR A 79 -62.77 24.48 -14.18
C TYR A 79 -61.34 24.98 -14.42
N THR A 80 -61.12 26.28 -14.26
CA THR A 80 -59.77 26.87 -14.33
C THR A 80 -59.21 26.93 -12.92
N VAL A 81 -58.32 26.00 -12.58
CA VAL A 81 -57.69 25.92 -11.26
C VAL A 81 -56.45 26.82 -11.26
N THR A 82 -56.39 27.77 -10.33
CA THR A 82 -55.27 28.71 -10.17
C THR A 82 -54.59 28.48 -8.83
N LEU A 83 -53.27 28.31 -8.86
CA LEU A 83 -52.40 28.25 -7.70
C LEU A 83 -51.64 29.58 -7.59
N THR A 84 -51.69 30.22 -6.42
CA THR A 84 -50.81 31.33 -6.03
C THR A 84 -49.93 30.88 -4.86
N VAL A 85 -48.61 31.00 -4.99
CA VAL A 85 -47.65 30.67 -3.91
C VAL A 85 -46.99 31.93 -3.38
N THR A 86 -46.80 32.01 -2.06
CA THR A 86 -46.12 33.13 -1.37
C THR A 86 -44.85 32.63 -0.68
N ASP A 87 -43.74 33.34 -0.85
CA ASP A 87 -42.46 33.00 -0.20
C ASP A 87 -42.34 33.54 1.25
N ASN A 88 -41.18 33.33 1.88
CA ASN A 88 -40.89 33.82 3.24
C ASN A 88 -40.62 35.32 3.35
N ASP A 89 -40.46 35.99 2.23
CA ASP A 89 -40.13 37.43 2.14
C ASP A 89 -41.32 38.26 1.58
N GLY A 90 -42.45 37.59 1.31
CA GLY A 90 -43.74 38.17 0.96
C GLY A 90 -44.02 38.33 -0.55
N LEU A 91 -43.14 37.87 -1.45
CA LEU A 91 -43.45 37.89 -2.89
C LEU A 91 -44.32 36.69 -3.28
N THR A 92 -45.09 36.87 -4.36
CA THR A 92 -46.03 35.88 -4.86
C THR A 92 -45.86 35.63 -6.35
N ASN A 93 -46.27 34.44 -6.79
CA ASN A 93 -46.41 34.10 -8.20
C ASN A 93 -47.54 33.08 -8.38
N SER A 94 -48.12 32.99 -9.57
CA SER A 94 -49.29 32.15 -9.85
C SER A 94 -49.20 31.36 -11.15
N THR A 95 -49.87 30.21 -11.21
CA THR A 95 -50.05 29.39 -12.42
C THR A 95 -51.46 28.81 -12.49
N SER A 96 -51.99 28.57 -13.70
CA SER A 96 -53.35 28.05 -13.89
C SER A 96 -53.39 26.87 -14.87
N THR A 97 -54.29 25.91 -14.63
CA THR A 97 -54.55 24.75 -15.53
C THR A 97 -56.04 24.46 -15.61
N GLN A 98 -56.53 24.08 -16.80
CA GLN A 98 -57.91 23.62 -16.98
C GLN A 98 -58.08 22.17 -16.56
N VAL A 99 -59.07 21.90 -15.70
CA VAL A 99 -59.44 20.55 -15.24
C VAL A 99 -60.85 20.23 -15.73
N GLU A 100 -60.99 19.18 -16.53
CA GLU A 100 -62.28 18.71 -17.05
C GLU A 100 -62.88 17.65 -16.11
N ILE A 101 -64.03 17.97 -15.50
CA ILE A 101 -64.81 17.05 -14.67
C ILE A 101 -65.88 16.40 -15.52
N THR A 102 -65.75 15.09 -15.74
CA THR A 102 -66.69 14.32 -16.54
C THR A 102 -67.88 13.84 -15.70
N SER A 103 -69.08 13.81 -16.30
CA SER A 103 -70.21 13.12 -15.67
C SER A 103 -69.85 11.66 -15.45
N ALA A 104 -70.06 11.12 -14.24
CA ALA A 104 -69.73 9.74 -13.94
C ALA A 104 -70.45 8.78 -14.91
N ALA A 105 -69.72 8.23 -15.88
CA ALA A 105 -70.18 7.07 -16.63
C ALA A 105 -70.24 5.91 -15.64
N LEU A 106 -71.46 5.52 -15.26
CA LEU A 106 -71.73 4.31 -14.48
C LEU A 106 -71.18 3.09 -15.24
N ALA A 107 -70.00 2.64 -14.84
CA ALA A 107 -69.53 1.28 -15.07
C ALA A 107 -68.79 0.79 -13.82
N ASN A 108 -69.51 0.80 -12.69
CA ASN A 108 -69.28 -0.17 -11.65
C ASN A 108 -69.55 -1.56 -12.24
N LEU A 109 -68.49 -2.27 -12.61
CA LEU A 109 -68.44 -3.71 -12.40
C LEU A 109 -67.36 -3.96 -11.37
N THR A 110 -67.77 -3.79 -10.11
CA THR A 110 -67.43 -4.75 -9.08
C THR A 110 -67.66 -6.15 -9.65
N MET A 111 -66.60 -6.81 -10.14
CA MET A 111 -66.54 -8.24 -9.90
C MET A 111 -66.35 -8.41 -8.40
N SER A 112 -67.48 -8.47 -7.70
CA SER A 112 -67.71 -9.60 -6.79
C SER A 112 -67.17 -10.85 -7.48
N PRO A 113 -66.62 -11.86 -6.79
CA PRO A 113 -66.45 -13.18 -7.39
C PRO A 113 -67.84 -13.64 -7.81
N GLN A 114 -68.26 -13.26 -9.02
CA GLN A 114 -69.20 -14.03 -9.77
C GLN A 114 -68.51 -15.38 -9.79
N THR A 115 -69.24 -16.35 -9.27
CA THR A 115 -69.14 -17.76 -9.56
C THR A 115 -69.16 -17.97 -11.08
N ALA A 116 -68.16 -17.43 -11.81
CA ALA A 116 -67.64 -18.12 -12.96
C ALA A 116 -67.23 -19.47 -12.39
N SER A 117 -68.01 -20.50 -12.68
CA SER A 117 -67.56 -21.85 -12.33
C SER A 117 -66.17 -21.96 -12.91
N ALA A 118 -65.23 -22.41 -12.09
CA ALA A 118 -63.88 -22.62 -12.57
C ALA A 118 -63.95 -23.41 -13.87
N THR A 119 -63.22 -22.98 -14.89
CA THR A 119 -63.04 -23.83 -16.05
C THR A 119 -62.10 -24.95 -15.61
N ASP A 120 -62.66 -26.14 -15.47
CA ASP A 120 -61.90 -27.33 -15.08
C ASP A 120 -60.89 -27.68 -16.17
N ILE A 121 -59.65 -27.89 -15.75
CA ILE A 121 -58.52 -28.34 -16.56
C ILE A 121 -58.15 -29.74 -16.07
N ASP A 122 -57.96 -30.66 -17.00
CA ASP A 122 -57.56 -32.04 -16.71
C ASP A 122 -56.43 -32.54 -17.63
N SER A 123 -55.85 -31.64 -18.43
CA SER A 123 -54.74 -31.90 -19.35
C SER A 123 -53.98 -30.60 -19.62
N CYS A 124 -52.78 -30.68 -20.21
CA CYS A 124 -52.00 -29.50 -20.57
C CYS A 124 -52.77 -28.62 -21.56
N VAL A 125 -52.73 -27.29 -21.36
CA VAL A 125 -53.63 -26.34 -22.06
C VAL A 125 -53.01 -24.96 -22.26
N VAL A 126 -53.46 -24.27 -23.31
CA VAL A 126 -53.20 -22.85 -23.54
C VAL A 126 -54.38 -22.01 -23.03
N ILE A 127 -54.15 -21.22 -21.98
CA ILE A 127 -55.14 -20.27 -21.47
C ILE A 127 -55.03 -18.97 -22.26
N ASN A 128 -56.04 -18.67 -23.07
CA ASN A 128 -56.08 -17.53 -23.98
C ASN A 128 -57.27 -16.59 -23.79
N LYS A 129 -58.12 -16.84 -22.78
CA LYS A 129 -59.20 -15.95 -22.36
C LYS A 129 -59.07 -15.61 -20.86
N PRO A 130 -59.41 -14.38 -20.44
CA PRO A 130 -59.51 -14.04 -19.02
C PRO A 130 -60.49 -14.98 -18.31
N GLY A 131 -60.22 -15.31 -17.04
CA GLY A 131 -61.11 -16.17 -16.27
C GLY A 131 -60.46 -16.90 -15.11
N TYR A 132 -61.27 -17.72 -14.44
CA TYR A 132 -60.86 -18.62 -13.36
C TYR A 132 -60.75 -20.06 -13.88
N TYR A 133 -59.58 -20.66 -13.69
CA TYR A 133 -59.25 -21.99 -14.18
C TYR A 133 -58.78 -22.85 -13.02
N ARG A 134 -59.28 -24.09 -12.92
CA ARG A 134 -58.95 -25.01 -11.85
C ARG A 134 -58.45 -26.34 -12.40
N LEU A 135 -57.29 -26.79 -11.95
CA LEU A 135 -56.82 -28.15 -12.21
C LEU A 135 -57.60 -29.14 -11.32
N THR A 136 -58.12 -30.22 -11.90
CA THR A 136 -58.99 -31.19 -11.21
C THR A 136 -58.36 -32.55 -10.94
N LYS A 137 -57.17 -32.80 -11.50
CA LYS A 137 -56.40 -34.04 -11.29
C LYS A 137 -54.90 -33.79 -11.50
N ASP A 138 -54.09 -34.72 -11.00
CA ASP A 138 -52.65 -34.69 -11.24
C ASP A 138 -52.33 -34.90 -12.73
N LEU A 139 -51.38 -34.13 -13.24
CA LEU A 139 -50.79 -34.27 -14.57
C LEU A 139 -49.40 -34.88 -14.42
N THR A 140 -49.29 -36.21 -14.56
CA THR A 140 -48.02 -36.94 -14.44
C THR A 140 -47.45 -37.31 -15.80
N ASN A 141 -46.13 -37.51 -15.86
CA ASN A 141 -45.42 -37.86 -17.09
C ASN A 141 -45.68 -36.92 -18.27
N VAL A 142 -45.77 -35.61 -18.02
CA VAL A 142 -46.01 -34.62 -19.07
C VAL A 142 -44.82 -34.53 -20.03
N THR A 143 -45.07 -34.66 -21.32
CA THR A 143 -44.06 -34.57 -22.39
C THR A 143 -44.11 -33.27 -23.18
N ASP A 144 -45.09 -32.40 -22.92
CA ASP A 144 -45.18 -31.08 -23.55
C ASP A 144 -43.96 -30.20 -23.24
N GLU A 145 -43.62 -29.31 -24.18
CA GLU A 145 -42.65 -28.24 -23.91
C GLU A 145 -43.18 -27.26 -22.87
N VAL A 146 -44.48 -26.98 -22.89
CA VAL A 146 -45.17 -26.16 -21.90
C VAL A 146 -46.48 -26.82 -21.51
N CYS A 147 -46.67 -27.19 -20.23
CA CYS A 147 -47.94 -27.79 -19.84
C CYS A 147 -49.05 -26.74 -19.74
N ILE A 148 -48.86 -25.70 -18.93
CA ILE A 148 -49.85 -24.61 -18.78
C ILE A 148 -49.28 -23.33 -19.38
N ASN A 149 -49.80 -22.89 -20.52
CA ASN A 149 -49.33 -21.69 -21.21
C ASN A 149 -50.36 -20.56 -21.12
N ILE A 150 -50.13 -19.59 -20.24
CA ILE A 150 -51.03 -18.45 -20.02
C ILE A 150 -50.62 -17.31 -20.95
N THR A 151 -51.56 -16.86 -21.79
CA THR A 151 -51.26 -15.92 -22.89
C THR A 151 -52.00 -14.59 -22.84
N VAL A 152 -52.80 -14.36 -21.79
CA VAL A 152 -53.69 -13.21 -21.66
C VAL A 152 -53.70 -12.68 -20.22
N ASN A 153 -54.09 -11.41 -20.06
CA ASN A 153 -54.24 -10.74 -18.76
C ASN A 153 -55.46 -11.26 -17.98
N ASN A 154 -55.54 -10.93 -16.70
CA ASN A 154 -56.70 -11.19 -15.82
C ASN A 154 -57.04 -12.70 -15.73
N VAL A 155 -56.05 -13.52 -15.39
CA VAL A 155 -56.20 -14.98 -15.25
C VAL A 155 -55.92 -15.38 -13.81
N ILE A 156 -56.77 -16.23 -13.25
CA ILE A 156 -56.51 -16.95 -12.01
C ILE A 156 -56.43 -18.43 -12.36
N PHE A 157 -55.25 -19.02 -12.15
CA PHE A 157 -55.01 -20.45 -12.28
C PHE A 157 -54.81 -21.07 -10.89
N ASP A 158 -55.78 -21.88 -10.46
CA ASP A 158 -55.75 -22.67 -9.24
C ASP A 158 -55.38 -24.12 -9.56
N GLY A 159 -54.22 -24.57 -9.11
CA GLY A 159 -53.78 -25.96 -9.27
C GLY A 159 -54.55 -26.95 -8.40
N GLY A 160 -55.41 -26.50 -7.48
CA GLY A 160 -56.20 -27.38 -6.61
C GLY A 160 -55.37 -28.24 -5.65
N GLY A 161 -54.05 -27.99 -5.53
CA GLY A 161 -53.09 -28.83 -4.81
C GLY A 161 -52.54 -30.00 -5.63
N HIS A 162 -52.95 -30.14 -6.90
CA HIS A 162 -52.54 -31.21 -7.78
C HIS A 162 -51.09 -31.07 -8.27
N LEU A 163 -50.50 -32.21 -8.61
CA LEU A 163 -49.15 -32.34 -9.12
C LEU A 163 -49.10 -32.13 -10.64
N ILE A 164 -48.18 -31.30 -11.11
CA ILE A 164 -47.75 -31.24 -12.50
C ILE A 164 -46.32 -31.78 -12.56
N GLU A 165 -46.14 -33.00 -13.07
CA GLU A 165 -44.88 -33.73 -13.14
C GLU A 165 -44.45 -33.98 -14.59
N SER A 166 -43.24 -33.52 -14.94
CA SER A 166 -42.62 -33.80 -16.24
C SER A 166 -42.26 -35.28 -16.37
N ALA A 167 -42.38 -35.84 -17.57
CA ALA A 167 -41.75 -37.11 -17.94
C ALA A 167 -40.22 -37.02 -17.78
N SER A 168 -39.58 -38.17 -17.50
CA SER A 168 -38.14 -38.32 -17.21
C SER A 168 -37.20 -37.58 -18.18
N SER A 169 -35.97 -37.32 -17.71
CA SER A 169 -34.93 -36.41 -18.23
C SER A 169 -34.42 -36.61 -19.67
N ASN A 170 -35.03 -37.49 -20.46
CA ASN A 170 -34.53 -37.92 -21.79
C ASN A 170 -35.40 -37.45 -22.96
N VAL A 171 -36.00 -36.26 -22.86
CA VAL A 171 -36.69 -35.63 -23.99
C VAL A 171 -35.84 -34.47 -24.50
N SER A 172 -35.37 -34.56 -25.73
CA SER A 172 -34.58 -33.52 -26.40
C SER A 172 -35.48 -32.33 -26.76
N GLY A 173 -35.20 -31.15 -26.20
CA GLY A 173 -35.96 -29.91 -26.45
C GLY A 173 -35.26 -28.68 -25.85
N ARG A 174 -35.30 -27.52 -26.53
CA ARG A 174 -34.52 -26.32 -26.14
C ARG A 174 -35.08 -25.57 -24.93
N TRP A 175 -36.39 -25.60 -24.67
CA TRP A 175 -37.04 -24.82 -23.60
C TRP A 175 -38.24 -25.56 -23.01
N ARG A 176 -38.26 -25.84 -21.70
CA ARG A 176 -39.38 -26.54 -21.03
C ARG A 176 -39.91 -25.79 -19.81
N TYR A 177 -41.23 -25.73 -19.70
CA TYR A 177 -41.93 -25.02 -18.63
C TYR A 177 -43.15 -25.78 -18.11
N GLY A 178 -43.28 -25.93 -16.79
CA GLY A 178 -44.53 -26.44 -16.21
C GLY A 178 -45.65 -25.43 -16.42
N ILE A 179 -45.37 -24.18 -16.06
CA ILE A 179 -46.25 -23.03 -16.29
C ILE A 179 -45.45 -21.90 -16.93
N ARG A 180 -45.96 -21.36 -18.05
CA ARG A 180 -45.35 -20.20 -18.73
C ARG A 180 -46.36 -19.09 -18.91
N LEU A 181 -45.97 -17.87 -18.55
CA LEU A 181 -46.67 -16.65 -18.92
C LEU A 181 -46.00 -16.05 -20.16
N TYR A 182 -46.77 -15.93 -21.24
CA TYR A 182 -46.28 -15.40 -22.51
C TYR A 182 -47.30 -14.46 -23.13
N ASN A 183 -47.01 -13.17 -23.19
CA ASN A 183 -47.89 -12.21 -23.84
C ASN A 183 -47.91 -12.43 -25.36
N LYS A 184 -48.99 -13.04 -25.86
CA LYS A 184 -49.13 -13.37 -27.29
C LYS A 184 -49.23 -12.11 -28.16
N SER A 185 -49.85 -11.05 -27.64
CA SER A 185 -50.05 -9.79 -28.36
C SER A 185 -48.79 -8.94 -28.42
N HIS A 186 -47.93 -9.03 -27.40
CA HIS A 186 -46.67 -8.30 -27.30
C HIS A 186 -45.56 -9.22 -26.75
N PRO A 187 -44.95 -10.05 -27.60
CA PRO A 187 -43.89 -10.97 -27.20
C PRO A 187 -42.78 -10.23 -26.44
N GLY A 188 -42.50 -10.68 -25.21
CA GLY A 188 -41.50 -10.07 -24.32
C GLY A 188 -42.05 -9.06 -23.30
N SER A 189 -43.27 -8.54 -23.50
CA SER A 189 -43.94 -7.70 -22.50
C SER A 189 -44.61 -8.54 -21.40
N PRO A 190 -44.61 -8.08 -20.13
CA PRO A 190 -45.29 -8.77 -19.04
C PRO A 190 -46.82 -8.79 -19.24
N LEU A 191 -47.46 -9.87 -18.79
CA LEU A 191 -48.92 -9.91 -18.62
C LEU A 191 -49.35 -9.07 -17.39
N ARG A 192 -50.64 -8.75 -17.24
CA ARG A 192 -51.17 -8.02 -16.08
C ARG A 192 -52.20 -8.83 -15.31
N ASN A 193 -52.18 -8.74 -13.98
CA ASN A 193 -53.16 -9.37 -13.08
C ASN A 193 -53.29 -10.89 -13.30
N VAL A 194 -52.16 -11.61 -13.30
CA VAL A 194 -52.16 -13.08 -13.39
C VAL A 194 -51.85 -13.68 -12.02
N THR A 195 -52.67 -14.62 -11.57
CA THR A 195 -52.47 -15.35 -10.31
C THR A 195 -52.27 -16.84 -10.57
N ILE A 196 -51.21 -17.41 -9.99
CA ILE A 196 -50.98 -18.86 -9.91
C ILE A 196 -51.07 -19.25 -8.43
N MET A 197 -51.92 -20.23 -8.10
CA MET A 197 -52.04 -20.71 -6.73
C MET A 197 -52.23 -22.21 -6.58
N ASN A 198 -51.83 -22.75 -5.43
CA ASN A 198 -52.05 -24.15 -5.03
C ASN A 198 -51.53 -25.17 -6.07
N VAL A 199 -50.27 -25.02 -6.51
CA VAL A 199 -49.66 -25.89 -7.52
C VAL A 199 -48.48 -26.64 -6.93
N LYS A 200 -48.35 -27.94 -7.23
CA LYS A 200 -47.12 -28.71 -7.01
C LYS A 200 -46.45 -29.02 -8.33
N LEU A 201 -45.14 -28.77 -8.44
CA LEU A 201 -44.35 -28.99 -9.64
C LEU A 201 -43.17 -29.90 -9.35
N LYS A 202 -42.98 -30.93 -10.17
CA LYS A 202 -41.86 -31.87 -10.05
C LYS A 202 -41.24 -32.18 -11.41
N GLY A 203 -39.92 -32.25 -11.48
CA GLY A 203 -39.21 -32.76 -12.66
C GLY A 203 -39.07 -31.80 -13.86
N TRP A 204 -39.51 -30.54 -13.75
CA TRP A 204 -39.50 -29.57 -14.86
C TRP A 204 -38.12 -28.92 -15.14
N ASN A 205 -37.12 -29.74 -15.48
CA ASN A 205 -35.74 -29.32 -15.78
C ASN A 205 -35.16 -30.00 -17.03
N VAL A 206 -34.16 -29.37 -17.66
CA VAL A 206 -33.45 -29.90 -18.83
C VAL A 206 -32.17 -30.65 -18.42
N SER A 207 -31.86 -31.74 -19.14
CA SER A 207 -30.57 -32.43 -19.16
C SER A 207 -29.57 -31.76 -20.13
N GLU A 208 -28.29 -32.01 -19.88
CA GLU A 208 -27.06 -31.59 -20.57
C GLU A 208 -27.19 -30.93 -21.97
N SER A 209 -26.86 -29.64 -22.09
CA SER A 209 -25.84 -29.15 -23.06
C SER A 209 -25.78 -27.62 -23.20
N SER A 210 -24.53 -27.13 -23.26
CA SER A 210 -24.07 -25.83 -23.74
C SER A 210 -24.23 -24.58 -22.85
N SER A 211 -23.16 -23.81 -22.85
CA SER A 211 -22.78 -22.73 -21.91
C SER A 211 -23.52 -21.40 -22.09
N TYR A 212 -24.70 -21.36 -22.74
CA TYR A 212 -25.34 -20.10 -23.13
C TYR A 212 -26.89 -20.07 -23.07
N LEU A 213 -27.56 -21.01 -22.40
CA LEU A 213 -29.03 -21.10 -22.49
C LEU A 213 -29.77 -20.44 -21.30
N LYS A 214 -30.32 -19.24 -21.54
CA LYS A 214 -31.41 -18.61 -20.76
C LYS A 214 -32.77 -19.21 -21.17
N GLY A 215 -33.40 -20.14 -20.42
CA GLY A 215 -34.84 -20.39 -20.67
C GLY A 215 -35.50 -21.75 -20.37
N SER A 216 -35.22 -22.42 -19.26
CA SER A 216 -36.15 -23.45 -18.76
C SER A 216 -36.40 -23.23 -17.27
N SER A 217 -37.67 -23.27 -16.87
CA SER A 217 -38.12 -23.08 -15.48
C SER A 217 -39.42 -23.82 -15.21
N ALA A 218 -39.59 -24.40 -14.03
CA ALA A 218 -40.89 -24.97 -13.64
C ALA A 218 -42.00 -23.92 -13.75
N ILE A 219 -41.70 -22.66 -13.42
CA ILE A 219 -42.56 -21.51 -13.72
C ILE A 219 -41.72 -20.38 -14.33
N TYR A 220 -42.12 -19.90 -15.51
CA TYR A 220 -41.66 -18.63 -16.08
C TYR A 220 -42.76 -17.57 -15.96
N PHE A 221 -42.58 -16.66 -15.00
CA PHE A 221 -43.58 -15.69 -14.57
C PHE A 221 -43.19 -14.27 -15.00
N ASN A 222 -43.56 -13.90 -16.22
CA ASN A 222 -43.39 -12.54 -16.73
C ASN A 222 -44.71 -11.77 -16.61
N ALA A 223 -44.92 -11.07 -15.50
CA ALA A 223 -46.15 -10.35 -15.19
C ALA A 223 -45.91 -9.06 -14.40
N ASN A 224 -46.85 -8.13 -14.51
CA ASN A 224 -47.01 -6.97 -13.65
C ASN A 224 -48.26 -7.15 -12.81
N ARG A 225 -48.21 -6.76 -11.52
CA ARG A 225 -49.31 -6.96 -10.56
C ARG A 225 -49.76 -8.43 -10.50
N GLY A 226 -48.83 -9.35 -10.70
CA GLY A 226 -49.08 -10.79 -10.64
C GLY A 226 -48.93 -11.35 -9.23
N LYS A 227 -49.49 -12.54 -9.01
CA LYS A 227 -49.42 -13.24 -7.73
C LYS A 227 -49.03 -14.71 -7.91
N ILE A 228 -48.09 -15.19 -7.09
CA ILE A 228 -47.79 -16.61 -6.91
C ILE A 228 -48.05 -16.94 -5.43
N SER A 229 -48.91 -17.91 -5.14
CA SER A 229 -49.23 -18.28 -3.75
C SER A 229 -49.41 -19.78 -3.54
N ASN A 230 -48.84 -20.34 -2.47
CA ASN A 230 -48.96 -21.78 -2.14
C ASN A 230 -48.45 -22.67 -3.27
N VAL A 231 -47.18 -22.50 -3.65
CA VAL A 231 -46.55 -23.27 -4.72
C VAL A 231 -45.40 -24.08 -4.16
N GLU A 232 -45.36 -25.37 -4.49
CA GLU A 232 -44.27 -26.28 -4.14
C GLU A 232 -43.53 -26.70 -5.40
N ILE A 233 -42.20 -26.57 -5.41
CA ILE A 233 -41.35 -26.99 -6.53
C ILE A 233 -40.27 -27.93 -5.98
N GLU A 234 -40.28 -29.17 -6.47
CA GLU A 234 -39.27 -30.18 -6.16
C GLU A 234 -38.37 -30.40 -7.38
N TYR A 235 -37.06 -30.18 -7.19
CA TYR A 235 -36.06 -30.34 -8.23
C TYR A 235 -35.45 -31.75 -8.20
N SER A 236 -35.39 -32.42 -9.37
CA SER A 236 -34.89 -33.79 -9.52
C SER A 236 -33.62 -33.93 -10.38
N GLY A 237 -33.02 -32.82 -10.83
CA GLY A 237 -31.84 -32.83 -11.72
C GLY A 237 -30.50 -33.01 -10.99
N LYS A 238 -29.46 -33.46 -11.71
CA LYS A 238 -28.07 -33.48 -11.21
C LYS A 238 -27.50 -32.05 -11.12
N ASP A 239 -26.73 -31.78 -10.07
CA ASP A 239 -26.08 -30.49 -9.80
C ASP A 239 -25.10 -30.08 -10.93
N TYR A 240 -25.29 -28.92 -11.57
CA TYR A 240 -24.32 -28.37 -12.54
C TYR A 240 -23.70 -27.05 -12.10
N TYR A 241 -22.37 -27.02 -12.14
CA TYR A 241 -21.45 -26.10 -11.48
C TYR A 241 -21.16 -24.76 -12.20
N LYS A 242 -21.98 -24.31 -13.14
CA LYS A 242 -21.70 -23.05 -13.87
C LYS A 242 -22.69 -21.95 -13.55
N TYR A 243 -22.15 -20.75 -13.35
CA TYR A 243 -22.69 -19.48 -12.82
C TYR A 243 -24.15 -19.08 -13.13
N TRP A 244 -24.88 -19.79 -14.00
CA TRP A 244 -26.16 -19.40 -14.63
C TRP A 244 -27.15 -20.59 -14.77
N ALA A 245 -26.91 -21.74 -14.12
CA ALA A 245 -27.68 -22.97 -14.37
C ALA A 245 -29.07 -23.04 -13.69
N ASN A 246 -30.07 -23.30 -14.55
CA ASN A 246 -31.47 -23.74 -14.36
C ASN A 246 -32.24 -23.25 -13.11
N CYS A 247 -33.07 -22.22 -13.34
CA CYS A 247 -33.97 -21.62 -12.36
C CYS A 247 -35.28 -22.41 -12.28
N PRO A 248 -35.71 -22.92 -11.11
CA PRO A 248 -37.01 -23.57 -10.94
C PRO A 248 -38.16 -22.57 -11.11
N LEU A 249 -37.92 -21.31 -10.74
CA LEU A 249 -38.86 -20.20 -10.88
C LEU A 249 -38.09 -18.99 -11.42
N TYR A 250 -38.61 -18.33 -12.45
CA TYR A 250 -38.12 -17.05 -12.94
C TYR A 250 -39.26 -16.03 -12.81
N VAL A 251 -39.02 -14.92 -12.11
CA VAL A 251 -40.01 -13.84 -11.95
C VAL A 251 -39.46 -12.53 -12.52
N SER A 252 -40.21 -11.95 -13.45
CA SER A 252 -39.94 -10.62 -13.99
C SER A 252 -41.20 -9.77 -14.06
N GLY A 253 -41.00 -8.47 -13.94
CA GLY A 253 -42.04 -7.45 -13.99
C GLY A 253 -42.31 -6.83 -12.62
N ASP A 254 -43.19 -5.84 -12.60
CA ASP A 254 -43.33 -4.91 -11.48
C ASP A 254 -44.55 -5.24 -10.62
N TYR A 255 -44.48 -4.93 -9.32
CA TYR A 255 -45.59 -5.09 -8.37
C TYR A 255 -46.08 -6.54 -8.17
N ASN A 256 -45.20 -7.52 -8.30
CA ASN A 256 -45.57 -8.92 -8.07
C ASN A 256 -45.53 -9.30 -6.59
N THR A 257 -46.42 -10.20 -6.19
CA THR A 257 -46.43 -10.82 -4.86
C THR A 257 -46.17 -12.32 -4.97
N ILE A 258 -45.16 -12.79 -4.25
CA ILE A 258 -44.86 -14.22 -4.10
C ILE A 258 -44.99 -14.56 -2.62
N GLU A 259 -45.83 -15.54 -2.30
CA GLU A 259 -46.05 -15.97 -0.91
C GLU A 259 -46.18 -17.49 -0.78
N ASN A 260 -45.75 -18.04 0.35
CA ASN A 260 -45.87 -19.47 0.65
C ASN A 260 -45.26 -20.35 -0.46
N LEU A 261 -44.11 -19.93 -0.99
CA LEU A 261 -43.35 -20.69 -1.98
C LEU A 261 -42.41 -21.66 -1.24
N LYS A 262 -42.41 -22.92 -1.66
CA LYS A 262 -41.49 -23.94 -1.18
C LYS A 262 -40.67 -24.47 -2.35
N ILE A 263 -39.34 -24.34 -2.28
CA ILE A 263 -38.41 -24.91 -3.26
C ILE A 263 -37.48 -25.88 -2.55
N GLU A 264 -37.38 -27.10 -3.04
CA GLU A 264 -36.48 -28.13 -2.53
C GLU A 264 -35.52 -28.66 -3.60
N ASN A 265 -34.30 -29.00 -3.16
CA ASN A 265 -33.28 -29.73 -3.93
C ASN A 265 -32.75 -29.01 -5.20
N CYS A 266 -32.90 -27.69 -5.30
CA CYS A 266 -32.41 -26.96 -6.48
C CYS A 266 -31.08 -26.24 -6.18
N GLY A 267 -30.00 -26.62 -6.87
CA GLY A 267 -28.69 -25.96 -6.78
C GLY A 267 -28.54 -24.64 -7.57
N GLY A 268 -29.65 -24.07 -8.06
CA GLY A 268 -29.67 -22.86 -8.90
C GLY A 268 -30.01 -21.57 -8.13
N SER A 269 -30.18 -20.47 -8.88
CA SER A 269 -30.66 -19.19 -8.37
C SER A 269 -32.14 -18.97 -8.69
N PHE A 270 -32.87 -18.31 -7.79
CA PHE A 270 -34.17 -17.73 -8.05
C PHE A 270 -34.00 -16.24 -8.42
N PRO A 271 -34.01 -15.88 -9.72
CA PRO A 271 -33.95 -14.50 -10.16
C PRO A 271 -35.31 -13.81 -9.98
N LEU A 272 -35.28 -12.68 -9.26
CA LEU A 272 -36.38 -11.73 -9.15
C LEU A 272 -35.94 -10.40 -9.77
N SER A 273 -36.72 -9.89 -10.73
CA SER A 273 -36.43 -8.65 -11.44
C SER A 273 -37.71 -7.83 -11.64
N GLY A 274 -37.55 -6.52 -11.87
CA GLY A 274 -38.66 -5.55 -11.88
C GLY A 274 -38.86 -4.89 -10.51
N LYS A 275 -39.58 -3.77 -10.49
CA LYS A 275 -39.72 -2.86 -9.33
C LYS A 275 -40.88 -3.25 -8.42
N HIS A 276 -40.79 -2.92 -7.13
CA HIS A 276 -41.87 -3.10 -6.13
C HIS A 276 -42.35 -4.54 -5.93
N ASN A 277 -41.43 -5.50 -5.88
CA ASN A 277 -41.79 -6.90 -5.69
C ASN A 277 -41.79 -7.30 -4.20
N SER A 278 -42.79 -8.09 -3.80
CA SER A 278 -42.93 -8.64 -2.43
C SER A 278 -42.73 -10.16 -2.45
N PHE A 279 -41.85 -10.68 -1.60
CA PHE A 279 -41.55 -12.10 -1.46
C PHE A 279 -41.64 -12.50 0.03
N ARG A 280 -42.60 -13.35 0.40
CA ARG A 280 -42.91 -13.62 1.82
C ARG A 280 -43.19 -15.06 2.19
N ASN A 281 -42.97 -15.41 3.45
CA ASN A 281 -43.35 -16.69 4.08
C ASN A 281 -42.90 -17.93 3.27
N SER A 282 -41.69 -17.90 2.73
CA SER A 282 -41.22 -18.89 1.74
C SER A 282 -39.99 -19.64 2.23
N ILE A 283 -39.83 -20.88 1.78
CA ILE A 283 -38.72 -21.78 2.17
C ILE A 283 -37.96 -22.19 0.92
N LEU A 284 -36.66 -21.88 0.88
CA LEU A 284 -35.74 -22.20 -0.20
C LEU A 284 -34.63 -23.12 0.33
N ASN A 285 -34.70 -24.41 0.03
CA ASN A 285 -33.72 -25.40 0.46
C ASN A 285 -32.84 -25.82 -0.72
N GLY A 286 -31.56 -25.45 -0.67
CA GLY A 286 -30.58 -25.62 -1.75
C GLY A 286 -30.46 -24.41 -2.68
N THR A 287 -31.43 -23.50 -2.66
CA THR A 287 -31.60 -22.43 -3.67
C THR A 287 -31.32 -21.05 -3.10
N ARG A 288 -30.60 -20.19 -3.84
CA ARG A 288 -30.39 -18.78 -3.46
C ARG A 288 -31.43 -17.83 -4.04
N LEU A 289 -31.75 -16.75 -3.34
CA LEU A 289 -32.56 -15.63 -3.84
C LEU A 289 -31.64 -14.55 -4.45
N GLN A 290 -31.79 -14.29 -5.74
CA GLN A 290 -31.01 -13.27 -6.45
C GLN A 290 -31.95 -12.22 -7.04
N ILE A 291 -31.80 -10.99 -6.58
CA ILE A 291 -32.57 -9.83 -7.01
C ILE A 291 -31.65 -8.96 -7.86
N LYS A 292 -32.04 -8.71 -9.12
CA LYS A 292 -31.23 -7.90 -10.05
C LYS A 292 -32.06 -6.80 -10.67
N TRP A 293 -31.45 -5.63 -10.84
CA TRP A 293 -32.06 -4.47 -11.51
C TRP A 293 -33.43 -4.11 -10.95
N SER A 294 -33.63 -4.36 -9.66
CA SER A 294 -34.87 -4.05 -8.95
C SER A 294 -34.64 -2.89 -8.01
N SER A 295 -35.60 -1.96 -8.02
CA SER A 295 -35.72 -0.88 -7.06
C SER A 295 -36.98 -1.16 -6.26
N TYR A 296 -36.92 -1.12 -4.92
CA TYR A 296 -38.05 -1.42 -4.03
C TYR A 296 -38.39 -2.92 -3.95
N ASN A 297 -37.80 -3.63 -2.99
CA ASN A 297 -38.14 -5.03 -2.71
C ASN A 297 -38.54 -5.21 -1.25
N GLU A 298 -39.59 -6.00 -1.00
CA GLU A 298 -39.94 -6.45 0.33
C GLU A 298 -39.76 -7.97 0.44
N ILE A 299 -38.85 -8.40 1.31
CA ILE A 299 -38.53 -9.80 1.58
C ILE A 299 -38.87 -10.05 3.04
N ASN A 300 -39.83 -10.94 3.32
CA ASN A 300 -40.36 -11.12 4.67
C ASN A 300 -40.47 -12.61 5.06
N ASN A 301 -39.92 -13.01 6.21
CA ASN A 301 -40.04 -14.36 6.74
C ASN A 301 -39.61 -15.46 5.74
N VAL A 302 -38.49 -15.24 5.06
CA VAL A 302 -37.93 -16.21 4.10
C VAL A 302 -36.88 -17.05 4.80
N THR A 303 -36.98 -18.37 4.67
CA THR A 303 -35.95 -19.30 5.15
C THR A 303 -35.13 -19.83 3.97
N ILE A 304 -33.81 -19.67 4.03
CA ILE A 304 -32.86 -20.18 3.04
C ILE A 304 -31.86 -21.11 3.73
N SER A 305 -31.66 -22.32 3.21
CA SER A 305 -30.75 -23.30 3.84
C SER A 305 -30.06 -24.21 2.82
N ASN A 306 -28.97 -24.85 3.26
CA ASN A 306 -28.26 -25.95 2.57
C ASN A 306 -27.79 -25.62 1.14
N ILE A 307 -27.25 -24.42 0.92
CA ILE A 307 -26.70 -24.03 -0.37
C ILE A 307 -25.41 -24.83 -0.62
N LYS A 308 -25.44 -25.79 -1.55
CA LYS A 308 -24.29 -26.66 -1.88
C LYS A 308 -23.35 -25.98 -2.88
N ASN A 309 -22.04 -26.00 -2.59
CA ASN A 309 -20.88 -25.70 -3.45
C ASN A 309 -21.09 -24.79 -4.70
N GLY A 310 -20.81 -23.49 -4.53
CA GLY A 310 -20.58 -22.54 -5.63
C GLY A 310 -20.91 -21.09 -5.27
N LEU A 311 -19.92 -20.29 -4.85
CA LEU A 311 -20.00 -18.83 -4.58
C LEU A 311 -21.40 -18.35 -4.10
N GLY A 312 -21.92 -19.04 -3.08
CA GLY A 312 -23.36 -19.10 -2.79
C GLY A 312 -23.79 -18.01 -1.84
N LEU A 313 -24.18 -16.85 -2.39
CA LEU A 313 -24.83 -15.76 -1.67
C LEU A 313 -26.34 -16.02 -1.53
N ALA A 314 -26.88 -16.05 -0.30
CA ALA A 314 -28.27 -16.47 -0.06
C ALA A 314 -29.31 -15.40 -0.44
N ILE A 315 -29.08 -14.14 -0.09
CA ILE A 315 -29.82 -12.99 -0.63
C ILE A 315 -28.84 -12.05 -1.30
N ASN A 316 -28.89 -11.99 -2.62
CA ASN A 316 -28.06 -11.09 -3.43
C ASN A 316 -28.92 -9.99 -4.04
N ILE A 317 -28.62 -8.73 -3.73
CA ILE A 317 -29.27 -7.59 -4.38
C ILE A 317 -28.22 -6.83 -5.17
N GLU A 318 -28.34 -6.85 -6.50
CA GLU A 318 -27.45 -6.14 -7.42
C GLU A 318 -28.23 -5.01 -8.11
N HIS A 319 -27.85 -3.77 -7.84
CA HIS A 319 -28.28 -2.61 -8.63
C HIS A 319 -27.25 -2.32 -9.74
N GLY A 320 -27.69 -1.74 -10.86
CA GLY A 320 -26.84 -1.51 -12.05
C GLY A 320 -25.77 -0.43 -11.85
N GLU A 321 -25.00 -0.13 -12.91
CA GLU A 321 -24.08 1.02 -12.90
C GLU A 321 -24.89 2.31 -12.69
N TYR A 322 -24.42 3.16 -11.76
CA TYR A 322 -24.96 4.46 -11.29
C TYR A 322 -25.86 4.44 -10.02
N PRO A 323 -25.61 5.36 -9.07
CA PRO A 323 -26.28 5.40 -7.78
C PRO A 323 -27.73 5.84 -7.96
N HIS A 324 -28.65 4.89 -7.88
CA HIS A 324 -30.08 5.16 -7.74
C HIS A 324 -30.54 4.74 -6.34
N ASN A 325 -31.59 5.38 -5.84
CA ASN A 325 -32.21 5.07 -4.55
C ASN A 325 -32.90 3.70 -4.61
N GLY A 326 -32.13 2.62 -4.49
CA GLY A 326 -32.67 1.30 -4.16
C GLY A 326 -33.21 1.35 -2.74
N TYR A 327 -34.39 0.78 -2.49
CA TYR A 327 -34.93 0.59 -1.15
C TYR A 327 -35.24 -0.89 -1.00
N ASN A 328 -34.65 -1.58 -0.03
CA ASN A 328 -34.91 -3.01 0.17
C ASN A 328 -35.26 -3.25 1.62
N LYS A 329 -36.38 -3.92 1.87
CA LYS A 329 -36.85 -4.27 3.21
C LYS A 329 -36.71 -5.78 3.38
N ILE A 330 -35.82 -6.22 4.24
CA ILE A 330 -35.55 -7.62 4.53
C ILE A 330 -35.88 -7.86 6.01
N ILE A 331 -36.97 -8.58 6.29
CA ILE A 331 -37.50 -8.73 7.65
C ILE A 331 -37.70 -10.19 8.00
N GLY A 332 -37.23 -10.62 9.17
CA GLY A 332 -37.53 -11.95 9.71
C GLY A 332 -36.94 -13.12 8.92
N CYS A 333 -36.00 -12.85 7.99
CA CYS A 333 -35.39 -13.87 7.17
C CYS A 333 -34.41 -14.75 7.98
N LYS A 334 -34.39 -16.05 7.69
CA LYS A 334 -33.50 -17.02 8.33
C LYS A 334 -32.60 -17.67 7.29
N ILE A 335 -31.29 -17.62 7.49
CA ILE A 335 -30.30 -18.08 6.52
C ILE A 335 -29.30 -19.00 7.20
N TYR A 336 -29.07 -20.18 6.63
CA TYR A 336 -28.21 -21.22 7.20
C TYR A 336 -27.26 -21.79 6.16
N ASN A 337 -26.01 -22.06 6.57
CA ASN A 337 -25.03 -22.86 5.82
C ASN A 337 -24.80 -22.33 4.38
N SER A 338 -24.20 -21.15 4.26
CA SER A 338 -24.00 -20.44 2.99
C SER A 338 -22.66 -19.68 2.94
N ASP A 339 -22.08 -19.44 1.76
CA ASP A 339 -20.86 -18.61 1.64
C ASP A 339 -21.12 -17.16 2.07
N THR A 340 -22.31 -16.62 1.86
CA THR A 340 -22.69 -15.29 2.35
C THR A 340 -24.18 -15.25 2.64
N GLY A 341 -24.56 -14.77 3.83
CA GLY A 341 -25.94 -14.65 4.25
C GLY A 341 -26.70 -13.58 3.44
N ILE A 342 -26.60 -12.32 3.84
CA ILE A 342 -27.21 -11.20 3.13
C ILE A 342 -26.11 -10.34 2.54
N ARG A 343 -26.14 -10.11 1.23
CA ARG A 343 -25.23 -9.18 0.55
C ARG A 343 -26.00 -8.26 -0.36
N ILE A 344 -25.66 -6.99 -0.26
CA ILE A 344 -26.28 -5.93 -1.03
C ILE A 344 -25.17 -5.14 -1.72
N TRP A 345 -25.30 -5.01 -3.04
CA TRP A 345 -24.41 -4.28 -3.92
C TRP A 345 -25.13 -3.07 -4.50
N TYR A 346 -24.48 -1.91 -4.39
CA TYR A 346 -24.90 -0.68 -5.07
C TYR A 346 -26.33 -0.21 -4.71
N SER A 347 -26.79 -0.45 -3.48
CA SER A 347 -28.12 -0.01 -3.04
C SER A 347 -28.05 0.77 -1.73
N ASN A 348 -28.69 1.94 -1.72
CA ASN A 348 -28.88 2.73 -0.51
C ASN A 348 -30.14 2.27 0.25
N TYR A 349 -30.51 2.96 1.34
CA TYR A 349 -31.81 2.87 2.00
C TYR A 349 -32.35 1.45 2.28
N ASN A 350 -31.46 0.51 2.61
CA ASN A 350 -31.85 -0.86 2.91
C ASN A 350 -32.27 -0.97 4.38
N ARG A 351 -33.32 -1.73 4.67
CA ARG A 351 -33.81 -1.99 6.01
C ARG A 351 -33.76 -3.50 6.25
N ILE A 352 -32.81 -3.95 7.07
CA ILE A 352 -32.61 -5.37 7.41
C ILE A 352 -32.93 -5.56 8.90
N GLU A 353 -34.03 -6.24 9.20
CA GLU A 353 -34.53 -6.33 10.58
C GLU A 353 -34.89 -7.74 11.01
N ASN A 354 -34.59 -8.08 12.26
CA ASN A 354 -34.96 -9.36 12.87
C ASN A 354 -34.52 -10.59 12.06
N CYS A 355 -33.47 -10.48 11.24
CA CYS A 355 -32.95 -11.60 10.46
C CYS A 355 -32.02 -12.46 11.31
N TYR A 356 -31.97 -13.75 11.00
CA TYR A 356 -31.11 -14.74 11.65
C TYR A 356 -30.19 -15.38 10.61
N VAL A 357 -28.89 -15.25 10.76
CA VAL A 357 -27.86 -15.78 9.84
C VAL A 357 -26.91 -16.67 10.61
N GLU A 358 -26.77 -17.94 10.22
CA GLU A 358 -25.94 -18.91 10.94
C GLU A 358 -25.05 -19.75 10.01
N ASN A 359 -23.83 -20.05 10.48
CA ASN A 359 -22.84 -20.88 9.78
C ASN A 359 -22.55 -20.37 8.36
N CYS A 360 -22.40 -19.06 8.21
CA CYS A 360 -22.09 -18.43 6.92
C CYS A 360 -20.66 -17.86 6.93
N LYS A 361 -19.94 -17.88 5.81
CA LYS A 361 -18.61 -17.22 5.78
C LYS A 361 -18.74 -15.71 6.02
N CYS A 362 -19.71 -15.05 5.40
CA CYS A 362 -20.08 -13.66 5.70
C CYS A 362 -21.54 -13.59 6.15
N GLY A 363 -21.83 -12.91 7.26
CA GLY A 363 -23.18 -12.75 7.81
C GLY A 363 -24.03 -11.77 7.02
N ILE A 364 -23.83 -10.47 7.28
CA ILE A 364 -24.45 -9.36 6.54
C ILE A 364 -23.35 -8.48 5.96
N LYS A 365 -23.41 -8.23 4.65
CA LYS A 365 -22.40 -7.42 3.95
C LYS A 365 -23.03 -6.39 3.03
N LEU A 366 -22.79 -5.11 3.31
CA LEU A 366 -23.20 -3.99 2.45
C LEU A 366 -21.98 -3.45 1.71
N GLU A 367 -21.94 -3.57 0.37
CA GLU A 367 -20.79 -3.14 -0.44
C GLU A 367 -21.12 -1.97 -1.40
N GLY A 368 -20.08 -1.17 -1.67
CA GLY A 368 -19.99 -0.19 -2.74
C GLY A 368 -18.78 -0.43 -3.64
N VAL A 369 -18.55 0.45 -4.63
CA VAL A 369 -17.47 0.29 -5.63
C VAL A 369 -16.08 0.15 -4.99
N ASP A 370 -15.27 -0.76 -5.54
CA ASP A 370 -13.88 -1.06 -5.19
C ASP A 370 -12.95 0.18 -5.22
N ALA A 371 -11.95 0.12 -4.33
CA ALA A 371 -10.96 1.16 -4.00
C ALA A 371 -9.99 1.61 -5.12
N TYR A 372 -10.29 1.35 -6.40
CA TYR A 372 -9.42 1.70 -7.54
C TYR A 372 -10.05 2.68 -8.53
N THR A 373 -11.36 2.90 -8.49
CA THR A 373 -12.03 3.93 -9.29
C THR A 373 -12.36 5.09 -8.37
N LEU A 374 -12.00 6.32 -8.78
CA LEU A 374 -12.10 7.57 -8.02
C LEU A 374 -13.55 8.00 -7.68
N PHE A 375 -14.50 7.06 -7.67
CA PHE A 375 -15.93 7.25 -7.41
C PHE A 375 -16.38 6.21 -6.39
N THR A 376 -16.20 6.50 -5.10
CA THR A 376 -16.68 5.62 -4.03
C THR A 376 -18.15 5.91 -3.75
N TRP A 377 -19.04 4.97 -4.09
CA TRP A 377 -20.45 5.02 -3.69
C TRP A 377 -20.73 3.79 -2.85
N GLY A 378 -20.70 3.93 -1.53
CA GLY A 378 -21.05 2.88 -0.57
C GLY A 378 -22.55 2.84 -0.28
N SER A 379 -23.09 1.66 0.08
CA SER A 379 -24.48 1.49 0.52
C SER A 379 -24.76 2.37 1.75
N SER A 380 -25.43 3.50 1.52
CA SER A 380 -25.64 4.55 2.53
C SER A 380 -27.10 4.62 2.99
N HIS A 381 -27.34 5.21 4.17
CA HIS A 381 -28.69 5.37 4.73
C HIS A 381 -29.44 4.05 5.04
N SER A 382 -28.71 2.95 5.26
CA SER A 382 -29.33 1.66 5.57
C SER A 382 -29.54 1.47 7.08
N VAL A 383 -30.60 0.77 7.47
CA VAL A 383 -30.94 0.42 8.85
C VAL A 383 -30.81 -1.08 9.05
N LEU A 384 -29.93 -1.49 9.97
CA LEU A 384 -29.79 -2.87 10.40
C LEU A 384 -30.24 -2.94 11.86
N SER A 385 -31.35 -3.62 12.14
CA SER A 385 -31.86 -3.71 13.51
C SER A 385 -32.20 -5.12 13.98
N LYS A 386 -31.80 -5.46 15.21
CA LYS A 386 -32.19 -6.72 15.89
C LYS A 386 -31.81 -8.00 15.14
N ASN A 387 -30.80 -7.96 14.26
CA ASN A 387 -30.35 -9.14 13.53
C ASN A 387 -29.45 -10.01 14.43
N VAL A 388 -29.49 -11.33 14.22
CA VAL A 388 -28.63 -12.29 14.92
C VAL A 388 -27.75 -12.98 13.88
N ILE A 389 -26.44 -12.81 14.01
CA ILE A 389 -25.43 -13.43 13.16
C ILE A 389 -24.60 -14.37 14.03
N LYS A 390 -24.55 -15.65 13.69
CA LYS A 390 -23.97 -16.70 14.54
C LYS A 390 -23.00 -17.61 13.79
N ASN A 391 -21.87 -17.96 14.41
CA ASN A 391 -20.89 -18.89 13.87
C ASN A 391 -20.41 -18.50 12.45
N CYS A 392 -20.29 -17.20 12.18
CA CYS A 392 -19.86 -16.70 10.88
C CYS A 392 -18.40 -16.23 10.91
N LYS A 393 -17.65 -16.32 9.81
CA LYS A 393 -16.30 -15.73 9.78
C LYS A 393 -16.39 -14.21 9.95
N TYR A 394 -17.24 -13.55 9.17
CA TYR A 394 -17.54 -12.12 9.29
C TYR A 394 -18.98 -11.91 9.77
N GLY A 395 -19.19 -11.10 10.80
CA GLY A 395 -20.50 -10.76 11.35
C GLY A 395 -21.26 -9.77 10.47
N ILE A 396 -20.98 -8.48 10.67
CA ILE A 396 -21.49 -7.38 9.84
C ILE A 396 -20.30 -6.65 9.19
N SER A 397 -20.36 -6.49 7.88
CA SER A 397 -19.38 -5.73 7.09
C SER A 397 -20.09 -4.59 6.36
N LEU A 398 -19.62 -3.36 6.55
CA LEU A 398 -20.25 -2.15 6.05
C LEU A 398 -19.28 -1.33 5.18
N THR A 399 -19.83 -0.76 4.11
CA THR A 399 -19.25 0.34 3.33
C THR A 399 -20.31 1.42 3.20
N GLY A 400 -19.92 2.69 3.06
CA GLY A 400 -20.88 3.80 2.94
C GLY A 400 -21.15 4.53 4.26
N THR A 401 -22.04 5.51 4.22
CA THR A 401 -22.30 6.46 5.32
C THR A 401 -23.77 6.50 5.74
N ASN A 402 -24.07 7.17 6.85
CA ASN A 402 -25.40 7.37 7.39
C ASN A 402 -26.16 6.07 7.67
N ASN A 403 -25.46 4.95 7.89
CA ASN A 403 -26.10 3.70 8.26
C ASN A 403 -26.43 3.69 9.75
N THR A 404 -27.58 3.10 10.12
CA THR A 404 -28.02 2.93 11.50
C THR A 404 -27.95 1.46 11.89
N LEU A 405 -27.21 1.14 12.95
CA LEU A 405 -27.18 -0.20 13.54
C LEU A 405 -27.72 -0.14 14.96
N SER A 406 -28.70 -0.99 15.29
CA SER A 406 -29.24 -1.11 16.64
C SER A 406 -29.64 -2.54 16.99
N GLY A 407 -29.26 -3.03 18.17
CA GLY A 407 -29.71 -4.31 18.71
C GLY A 407 -29.20 -5.56 17.99
N ASN A 408 -28.22 -5.42 17.08
CA ASN A 408 -27.68 -6.58 16.35
C ASN A 408 -26.75 -7.40 17.25
N LYS A 409 -26.78 -8.73 17.11
CA LYS A 409 -25.99 -9.68 17.92
C LYS A 409 -25.10 -10.51 17.03
N MET A 410 -23.79 -10.38 17.20
CA MET A 410 -22.78 -11.20 16.54
C MET A 410 -22.26 -12.21 17.57
N ILE A 411 -22.54 -13.50 17.36
CA ILE A 411 -22.28 -14.58 18.32
C ILE A 411 -21.30 -15.58 17.71
N ASN A 412 -20.20 -15.84 18.40
CA ASN A 412 -19.15 -16.76 17.99
C ASN A 412 -18.69 -16.52 16.55
N CYS A 413 -18.61 -15.25 16.16
CA CYS A 413 -18.08 -14.86 14.86
C CYS A 413 -16.56 -14.66 14.96
N THR A 414 -15.81 -14.98 13.90
CA THR A 414 -14.35 -14.75 13.90
C THR A 414 -14.03 -13.26 13.91
N TYR A 415 -14.78 -12.46 13.17
CA TYR A 415 -14.68 -11.00 13.12
C TYR A 415 -16.08 -10.39 13.17
N ALA A 416 -16.43 -9.68 14.25
CA ALA A 416 -17.82 -9.24 14.44
C ALA A 416 -18.23 -8.05 13.57
N LEU A 417 -17.46 -6.96 13.61
CA LEU A 417 -17.77 -5.74 12.88
C LEU A 417 -16.57 -5.28 12.07
N GLN A 418 -16.82 -4.97 10.80
CA GLN A 418 -15.84 -4.42 9.88
C GLN A 418 -16.45 -3.25 9.12
N ILE A 419 -15.79 -2.10 9.17
CA ILE A 419 -16.23 -0.87 8.50
C ILE A 419 -15.14 -0.45 7.53
N TYR A 420 -15.44 -0.53 6.23
CA TYR A 420 -14.55 -0.13 5.15
C TYR A 420 -14.94 1.27 4.65
N GLY A 421 -13.97 2.19 4.60
CA GLY A 421 -14.15 3.51 4.03
C GLY A 421 -12.86 4.03 3.41
N PHE A 422 -12.94 4.58 2.19
CA PHE A 422 -11.82 5.25 1.54
C PHE A 422 -12.01 6.75 1.60
N ALA A 423 -11.09 7.41 2.29
CA ALA A 423 -10.88 8.83 2.22
C ALA A 423 -10.39 9.25 0.82
N GLY A 424 -11.31 9.58 -0.10
CA GLY A 424 -11.01 9.92 -1.49
C GLY A 424 -11.41 11.34 -1.89
N LYS A 425 -10.68 11.88 -2.87
CA LYS A 425 -10.69 13.24 -3.43
C LYS A 425 -12.04 13.65 -4.04
N TYR A 426 -12.63 14.76 -3.57
CA TYR A 426 -13.58 15.57 -4.35
C TYR A 426 -12.84 16.64 -5.18
N LYS A 427 -13.37 16.87 -6.38
CA LYS A 427 -12.85 17.79 -7.41
C LYS A 427 -13.29 19.25 -7.20
N ASN A 428 -14.18 19.52 -6.25
CA ASN A 428 -14.72 20.85 -5.98
C ASN A 428 -14.15 21.39 -4.66
N LYS A 429 -13.67 22.63 -4.69
CA LYS A 429 -12.83 23.26 -3.64
C LYS A 429 -13.57 23.66 -2.36
N ASP A 430 -14.89 23.46 -2.28
CA ASP A 430 -15.72 24.17 -1.30
C ASP A 430 -16.52 23.27 -0.34
N GLU A 431 -16.28 21.94 -0.28
CA GLU A 431 -16.97 21.05 0.68
C GLU A 431 -16.02 20.20 1.55
N PRO A 432 -16.30 20.02 2.86
CA PRO A 432 -15.43 19.29 3.78
C PRO A 432 -15.46 17.76 3.57
N TYR A 433 -14.27 17.15 3.52
CA TYR A 433 -14.01 15.74 3.17
C TYR A 433 -14.32 14.72 4.30
N TYR A 434 -15.56 14.24 4.52
CA TYR A 434 -15.80 13.37 5.71
C TYR A 434 -16.79 12.20 5.61
N TYR A 435 -17.25 11.78 4.43
CA TYR A 435 -18.52 11.06 4.40
C TYR A 435 -18.51 9.59 4.92
N TYR A 436 -17.58 8.68 4.62
CA TYR A 436 -17.80 7.22 4.83
C TYR A 436 -17.84 6.68 6.28
N PHE A 437 -17.52 7.47 7.30
CA PHE A 437 -17.48 7.00 8.69
C PHE A 437 -18.49 7.73 9.59
N LEU A 438 -19.47 8.42 9.01
CA LEU A 438 -20.57 9.02 9.77
C LEU A 438 -21.72 8.01 9.83
N ASN A 439 -21.64 7.04 10.74
CA ASN A 439 -22.71 6.07 10.97
C ASN A 439 -23.29 6.22 12.38
N ASN A 440 -24.54 5.81 12.55
CA ASN A 440 -25.22 5.79 13.85
C ASN A 440 -25.25 4.36 14.38
N ILE A 441 -24.26 3.98 15.19
CA ILE A 441 -24.15 2.64 15.75
C ILE A 441 -24.22 2.75 17.28
N ASP A 442 -25.31 2.27 17.87
CA ASP A 442 -25.49 2.33 19.32
C ASP A 442 -24.86 1.11 20.04
N THR A 443 -24.76 1.19 21.36
CA THR A 443 -24.19 0.15 22.22
C THR A 443 -25.08 -1.08 22.40
N SER A 444 -26.31 -1.07 21.88
CA SER A 444 -27.18 -2.25 21.91
C SER A 444 -26.75 -3.31 20.87
N ASN A 445 -25.87 -2.93 19.95
CA ASN A 445 -25.14 -3.89 19.12
C ASN A 445 -24.05 -4.59 19.93
N THR A 446 -24.00 -5.92 19.87
CA THR A 446 -23.11 -6.72 20.72
C THR A 446 -22.32 -7.77 19.95
N MET A 447 -21.06 -7.94 20.32
CA MET A 447 -20.21 -9.06 19.96
C MET A 447 -20.05 -9.98 21.18
N ASP A 448 -20.50 -11.22 21.10
CA ASP A 448 -20.42 -12.19 22.21
C ASP A 448 -20.94 -11.61 23.54
N GLY A 449 -22.00 -10.82 23.46
CA GLY A 449 -22.61 -10.12 24.60
C GLY A 449 -21.92 -8.83 25.03
N LYS A 450 -20.76 -8.48 24.46
CA LYS A 450 -20.06 -7.22 24.73
C LYS A 450 -20.55 -6.09 23.81
N PRO A 451 -20.87 -4.90 24.34
CA PRO A 451 -21.31 -3.75 23.54
C PRO A 451 -20.24 -3.25 22.56
N ILE A 452 -20.69 -2.83 21.38
CA ILE A 452 -19.88 -2.11 20.39
C ILE A 452 -19.97 -0.62 20.69
N TYR A 453 -18.82 0.03 20.93
CA TYR A 453 -18.76 1.47 21.15
C TYR A 453 -18.37 2.18 19.86
N TYR A 454 -19.31 2.93 19.29
CA TYR A 454 -19.10 3.82 18.17
C TYR A 454 -19.32 5.26 18.62
N VAL A 455 -18.23 5.93 18.96
CA VAL A 455 -18.24 7.24 19.60
C VAL A 455 -18.09 8.30 18.51
N LEU A 456 -19.10 9.15 18.35
CA LEU A 456 -19.16 10.18 17.31
C LEU A 456 -19.27 11.57 17.94
N ASN A 457 -18.40 12.51 17.56
CA ASN A 457 -18.43 13.91 17.98
C ASN A 457 -18.41 14.12 19.51
N VAL A 458 -17.78 13.22 20.26
CA VAL A 458 -17.70 13.31 21.73
C VAL A 458 -16.46 14.07 22.16
N THR A 459 -16.59 14.81 23.26
CA THR A 459 -15.50 15.53 23.90
C THR A 459 -15.38 15.21 25.39
N ASP A 460 -14.17 15.34 25.94
CA ASP A 460 -13.87 15.26 27.38
C ASP A 460 -14.38 13.97 28.06
N LYS A 461 -13.97 12.82 27.52
CA LYS A 461 -14.46 11.50 27.99
C LYS A 461 -13.35 10.48 28.21
N VAL A 462 -13.52 9.69 29.27
CA VAL A 462 -12.68 8.54 29.60
C VAL A 462 -13.47 7.25 29.37
N TYR A 463 -12.86 6.32 28.65
CA TYR A 463 -13.36 4.98 28.38
C TYR A 463 -12.36 3.98 28.94
N ASP A 464 -12.78 3.18 29.91
CA ASP A 464 -11.93 2.18 30.54
C ASP A 464 -12.58 0.79 30.55
N SER A 465 -11.93 -0.19 31.20
CA SER A 465 -12.40 -1.58 31.28
C SER A 465 -13.84 -1.74 31.79
N SER A 466 -14.38 -0.76 32.53
CA SER A 466 -15.77 -0.81 33.03
C SER A 466 -16.82 -0.85 31.93
N ILE A 467 -16.49 -0.36 30.72
CA ILE A 467 -17.44 -0.35 29.59
C ILE A 467 -17.60 -1.73 28.94
N ASN A 468 -16.68 -2.66 29.23
CA ASN A 468 -16.62 -4.01 28.68
C ASN A 468 -16.80 -4.07 27.15
N ALA A 469 -16.13 -3.18 26.42
CA ALA A 469 -16.29 -3.05 24.96
C ALA A 469 -15.87 -4.32 24.22
N GLY A 470 -16.68 -4.72 23.23
CA GLY A 470 -16.32 -5.73 22.23
C GLY A 470 -15.53 -5.12 21.06
N ALA A 471 -15.84 -3.87 20.71
CA ALA A 471 -15.16 -3.08 19.69
C ALA A 471 -15.22 -1.58 20.06
N PHE A 472 -14.25 -0.78 19.58
CA PHE A 472 -14.18 0.65 19.91
C PHE A 472 -13.75 1.51 18.71
N TYR A 473 -14.64 2.43 18.32
CA TYR A 473 -14.44 3.39 17.22
C TYR A 473 -14.62 4.81 17.76
N CYS A 474 -13.72 5.71 17.40
CA CYS A 474 -13.68 7.09 17.89
C CYS A 474 -13.58 8.06 16.70
N ILE A 475 -14.70 8.69 16.36
CA ILE A 475 -14.90 9.46 15.12
C ILE A 475 -15.16 10.92 15.47
N ASN A 476 -14.32 11.82 14.96
CA ASN A 476 -14.40 13.27 15.14
C ASN A 476 -14.48 13.70 16.62
N CYS A 477 -13.79 13.00 17.50
CA CYS A 477 -13.80 13.29 18.93
C CYS A 477 -12.65 14.22 19.34
N SER A 478 -12.72 14.79 20.54
CA SER A 478 -11.60 15.57 21.12
C SER A 478 -11.42 15.27 22.61
N ASN A 479 -10.18 15.32 23.12
CA ASN A 479 -9.90 15.13 24.55
C ASN A 479 -10.44 13.79 25.08
N ILE A 480 -10.07 12.69 24.41
CA ILE A 480 -10.55 11.34 24.75
C ILE A 480 -9.44 10.51 25.36
N VAL A 481 -9.73 9.83 26.46
CA VAL A 481 -8.86 8.80 27.04
C VAL A 481 -9.48 7.43 26.84
N VAL A 482 -8.75 6.49 26.25
CA VAL A 482 -9.14 5.08 26.15
C VAL A 482 -8.10 4.25 26.88
N LYS A 483 -8.49 3.49 27.91
CA LYS A 483 -7.53 2.73 28.71
C LYS A 483 -7.99 1.35 29.13
N ASP A 484 -7.04 0.46 29.38
CA ASP A 484 -7.28 -0.85 30.00
C ASP A 484 -8.31 -1.74 29.24
N LEU A 485 -8.46 -1.53 27.93
CA LEU A 485 -9.37 -2.31 27.08
C LEU A 485 -8.66 -3.49 26.41
N THR A 486 -9.40 -4.60 26.22
CA THR A 486 -8.96 -5.71 25.36
C THR A 486 -9.94 -5.87 24.20
N LEU A 487 -9.48 -5.53 22.99
CA LEU A 487 -10.27 -5.47 21.76
C LEU A 487 -9.78 -6.57 20.82
N ARG A 488 -10.62 -7.59 20.60
CA ARG A 488 -10.23 -8.77 19.81
C ARG A 488 -11.32 -9.21 18.87
N LYS A 489 -10.95 -9.92 17.80
CA LYS A 489 -11.89 -10.50 16.84
C LYS A 489 -12.76 -9.44 16.15
N ASN A 490 -12.16 -8.30 15.80
CA ASN A 490 -12.79 -7.25 15.01
C ASN A 490 -12.13 -7.13 13.63
N GLY A 491 -12.76 -6.40 12.72
CA GLY A 491 -12.08 -5.96 11.50
C GLY A 491 -10.87 -5.09 11.85
N VAL A 492 -11.08 -4.09 12.70
CA VAL A 492 -10.02 -3.28 13.32
C VAL A 492 -10.20 -3.26 14.82
N GLY A 493 -9.13 -3.46 15.58
CA GLY A 493 -9.19 -3.46 17.04
C GLY A 493 -9.65 -2.11 17.61
N LEU A 494 -8.95 -1.04 17.26
CA LEU A 494 -9.26 0.34 17.66
C LEU A 494 -9.08 1.31 16.50
N TYR A 495 -10.07 2.17 16.27
CA TYR A 495 -10.10 3.07 15.11
C TYR A 495 -10.32 4.52 15.56
N LEU A 496 -9.39 5.42 15.22
CA LEU A 496 -9.53 6.87 15.42
C LEU A 496 -9.59 7.57 14.06
N ILE A 497 -10.59 8.42 13.86
CA ILE A 497 -10.77 9.22 12.63
C ILE A 497 -11.07 10.65 13.00
N GLY A 498 -10.33 11.62 12.48
CA GLY A 498 -10.61 13.04 12.72
C GLY A 498 -10.52 13.45 14.20
N THR A 499 -9.93 12.59 15.03
CA THR A 499 -9.92 12.73 16.49
C THR A 499 -8.68 13.49 16.95
N ARG A 500 -8.85 14.41 17.90
CA ARG A 500 -7.78 15.26 18.43
C ARG A 500 -7.56 15.05 19.93
N ASN A 501 -6.34 15.28 20.40
CA ASN A 501 -5.99 15.25 21.83
C ASN A 501 -6.44 13.92 22.48
N ALA A 502 -6.00 12.79 21.93
CA ALA A 502 -6.41 11.47 22.39
C ALA A 502 -5.27 10.77 23.15
N ARG A 503 -5.60 10.03 24.21
CA ARG A 503 -4.64 9.21 24.95
C ARG A 503 -5.14 7.77 25.02
N ILE A 504 -4.37 6.84 24.47
CA ILE A 504 -4.64 5.41 24.44
C ILE A 504 -3.61 4.74 25.36
N GLU A 505 -4.06 4.12 26.46
CA GLU A 505 -3.17 3.63 27.52
C GLU A 505 -3.49 2.19 27.91
N ASN A 506 -2.49 1.31 27.96
CA ASN A 506 -2.67 -0.11 28.36
C ASN A 506 -3.76 -0.85 27.56
N VAL A 507 -3.99 -0.49 26.30
CA VAL A 507 -4.97 -1.16 25.43
C VAL A 507 -4.31 -2.37 24.74
N THR A 508 -5.01 -3.50 24.75
CA THR A 508 -4.63 -4.70 24.00
C THR A 508 -5.51 -4.87 22.77
N THR A 509 -4.92 -4.90 21.58
CA THR A 509 -5.62 -5.24 20.33
C THR A 509 -5.05 -6.52 19.74
N THR A 510 -5.86 -7.59 19.69
CA THR A 510 -5.37 -8.91 19.25
C THR A 510 -6.36 -9.73 18.43
N GLU A 511 -5.90 -10.62 17.56
CA GLU A 511 -6.75 -11.47 16.71
C GLU A 511 -7.74 -10.68 15.83
N ASN A 512 -7.36 -9.49 15.36
CA ASN A 512 -8.18 -8.68 14.44
C ASN A 512 -7.77 -8.94 12.97
N ASP A 513 -8.68 -8.68 12.03
CA ASP A 513 -8.45 -9.03 10.60
C ASP A 513 -7.57 -8.03 9.86
N ASP A 514 -7.96 -6.75 9.80
CA ASP A 514 -7.33 -5.73 8.95
C ASP A 514 -6.20 -4.97 9.68
N ALA A 515 -6.41 -4.64 10.95
CA ALA A 515 -5.40 -3.95 11.76
C ALA A 515 -5.67 -4.06 13.27
N GLY A 516 -4.61 -3.92 14.06
CA GLY A 516 -4.72 -3.68 15.51
C GLY A 516 -5.28 -2.28 15.79
N MET A 517 -4.60 -1.24 15.31
CA MET A 517 -5.00 0.16 15.47
C MET A 517 -4.90 0.94 14.15
N ILE A 518 -5.90 1.77 13.86
CA ILE A 518 -5.86 2.71 12.72
C ILE A 518 -6.12 4.13 13.23
N LEU A 519 -5.23 5.04 12.83
CA LEU A 519 -5.25 6.47 13.15
C LEU A 519 -5.30 7.25 11.83
N ASN A 520 -6.49 7.74 11.46
CA ASN A 520 -6.70 8.52 10.24
C ASN A 520 -7.00 9.98 10.58
N TRP A 521 -6.18 10.91 10.08
CA TRP A 521 -6.35 12.36 10.28
C TRP A 521 -6.51 12.73 11.75
N VAL A 522 -5.54 12.34 12.57
CA VAL A 522 -5.55 12.60 14.01
C VAL A 522 -4.43 13.54 14.39
N SER A 523 -4.63 14.36 15.42
CA SER A 523 -3.60 15.28 15.94
C SER A 523 -3.49 15.19 17.46
N ASN A 524 -2.27 15.28 17.98
CA ASN A 524 -1.98 15.15 19.42
C ASN A 524 -2.52 13.83 19.99
N VAL A 525 -1.96 12.70 19.53
CA VAL A 525 -2.37 11.36 20.01
C VAL A 525 -1.21 10.65 20.67
N ASP A 526 -1.40 10.22 21.91
CA ASP A 526 -0.45 9.39 22.66
C ASP A 526 -0.96 7.95 22.73
N ILE A 527 -0.15 6.99 22.30
CA ILE A 527 -0.34 5.54 22.46
C ILE A 527 0.72 5.04 23.41
N ILE A 528 0.32 4.61 24.61
CA ILE A 528 1.22 4.33 25.73
C ILE A 528 0.97 2.92 26.25
N ASN A 529 2.04 2.14 26.41
CA ASN A 529 2.02 0.81 27.04
C ASN A 529 0.99 -0.17 26.42
N CYS A 530 0.69 -0.01 25.13
CA CYS A 530 -0.29 -0.84 24.44
C CYS A 530 0.33 -2.13 23.89
N ASN A 531 -0.47 -3.19 23.82
CA ASN A 531 -0.09 -4.48 23.25
C ASN A 531 -0.88 -4.75 21.97
N VAL A 532 -0.19 -4.77 20.83
CA VAL A 532 -0.77 -4.93 19.50
C VAL A 532 -0.22 -6.20 18.88
N SER A 533 -0.94 -7.32 19.00
CA SER A 533 -0.39 -8.61 18.64
C SER A 533 -1.34 -9.61 17.99
N ASN A 534 -0.80 -10.57 17.22
CA ASN A 534 -1.57 -11.64 16.58
C ASN A 534 -2.70 -11.14 15.68
N ASN A 535 -2.53 -9.98 15.05
CA ASN A 535 -3.50 -9.48 14.08
C ASN A 535 -3.16 -10.05 12.69
N SER A 536 -4.19 -10.39 11.90
CA SER A 536 -4.03 -10.87 10.51
C SER A 536 -3.75 -9.73 9.52
N GLY A 537 -3.56 -8.52 10.04
CA GLY A 537 -3.29 -7.30 9.31
C GLY A 537 -2.20 -6.44 9.95
N ILE A 538 -2.23 -5.12 9.72
CA ILE A 538 -1.19 -4.19 10.22
C ILE A 538 -1.28 -4.07 11.74
N GLY A 539 -0.15 -3.92 12.45
CA GLY A 539 -0.16 -3.57 13.87
C GLY A 539 -0.81 -2.20 14.11
N ILE A 540 -0.09 -1.12 13.81
CA ILE A 540 -0.56 0.27 13.91
C ILE A 540 -0.40 0.96 12.56
N HIS A 541 -1.50 1.53 12.05
CA HIS A 541 -1.48 2.37 10.85
C HIS A 541 -1.75 3.83 11.18
N ILE A 542 -0.79 4.70 10.89
CA ILE A 542 -0.85 6.15 11.07
C ILE A 542 -0.95 6.80 9.70
N LYS A 543 -2.08 7.46 9.43
CA LYS A 543 -2.37 8.10 8.15
C LYS A 543 -2.80 9.55 8.35
N GLY A 544 -2.03 10.46 7.80
CA GLY A 544 -2.34 11.89 7.72
C GLY A 544 -2.82 12.31 6.33
N VAL A 545 -2.55 13.56 5.96
CA VAL A 545 -3.05 14.20 4.73
C VAL A 545 -2.10 13.93 3.56
N SER A 546 -2.62 13.56 2.38
CA SER A 546 -1.81 13.33 1.18
C SER A 546 -1.55 14.62 0.38
N TYR A 547 -0.50 14.61 -0.46
CA TYR A 547 0.00 15.77 -1.23
C TYR A 547 -1.01 16.39 -2.22
N GLU A 548 -2.04 15.64 -2.61
CA GLU A 548 -3.05 16.14 -3.55
C GLU A 548 -4.18 16.93 -2.88
N VAL A 549 -4.12 17.08 -1.55
CA VAL A 549 -5.10 17.84 -0.77
C VAL A 549 -4.34 19.00 -0.10
N PRO A 550 -4.78 20.26 -0.26
CA PRO A 550 -4.25 21.37 0.53
C PRO A 550 -4.28 20.98 2.01
N PRO A 551 -3.32 21.40 2.85
CA PRO A 551 -3.36 21.13 4.28
C PRO A 551 -4.74 21.54 4.79
N VAL A 552 -5.56 20.56 5.18
CA VAL A 552 -6.83 20.83 5.83
C VAL A 552 -6.45 21.51 7.14
N GLU A 553 -6.80 22.79 7.28
CA GLU A 553 -6.51 23.55 8.50
C GLU A 553 -6.96 22.75 9.74
N GLY A 554 -6.01 22.46 10.63
CA GLY A 554 -6.29 21.82 11.93
C GLY A 554 -5.91 20.34 12.11
N PHE A 555 -5.18 19.70 11.18
CA PHE A 555 -4.58 18.38 11.42
C PHE A 555 -3.05 18.41 11.21
N ASN A 556 -2.35 19.03 12.18
CA ASN A 556 -0.89 19.09 12.25
C ASN A 556 -0.42 17.96 13.16
N ASN A 557 -0.12 16.79 12.57
CA ASN A 557 0.07 15.56 13.35
C ASN A 557 1.26 15.70 14.31
N ASN A 558 1.06 15.17 15.52
CA ASN A 558 1.96 15.11 16.66
C ASN A 558 1.54 13.83 17.39
N ILE A 559 2.24 12.73 17.13
CA ILE A 559 1.79 11.38 17.53
C ILE A 559 2.91 10.69 18.28
N THR A 560 2.62 10.22 19.48
CA THR A 560 3.58 9.47 20.30
C THR A 560 3.16 8.01 20.39
N VAL A 561 4.06 7.08 20.10
CA VAL A 561 3.94 5.64 20.41
C VAL A 561 5.05 5.30 21.40
N LYS A 562 4.69 5.00 22.65
CA LYS A 562 5.66 4.81 23.74
C LYS A 562 5.39 3.53 24.54
N GLY A 563 6.44 2.78 24.87
CA GLY A 563 6.31 1.63 25.77
C GLY A 563 5.50 0.47 25.20
N CYS A 564 5.25 0.45 23.89
CA CYS A 564 4.32 -0.50 23.29
C CYS A 564 5.01 -1.83 22.89
N ARG A 565 4.21 -2.90 22.81
CA ARG A 565 4.62 -4.19 22.24
C ARG A 565 3.79 -4.45 20.98
N ILE A 566 4.43 -4.53 19.81
CA ILE A 566 3.79 -4.64 18.50
C ILE A 566 4.37 -5.86 17.76
N VAL A 567 3.78 -7.03 17.97
CA VAL A 567 4.41 -8.30 17.58
C VAL A 567 3.45 -9.28 16.92
N ASP A 568 3.98 -10.21 16.13
CA ASP A 568 3.22 -11.34 15.58
C ASP A 568 2.04 -10.88 14.69
N ASN A 569 2.16 -9.71 14.05
CA ASN A 569 1.14 -9.23 13.11
C ASN A 569 1.50 -9.70 11.69
N SER A 570 0.59 -10.43 11.06
CA SER A 570 0.80 -11.04 9.74
C SER A 570 0.04 -10.27 8.67
N TYR A 571 0.54 -10.16 7.45
CA TYR A 571 -0.19 -9.50 6.36
C TYR A 571 -0.23 -10.35 5.09
N THR A 572 -1.40 -10.45 4.46
CA THR A 572 -1.63 -11.31 3.28
C THR A 572 -1.65 -10.56 1.94
N SER A 573 -1.69 -9.23 1.95
CA SER A 573 -1.80 -8.37 0.75
C SER A 573 -0.45 -7.69 0.37
N ARG A 574 -0.30 -7.19 -0.86
CA ARG A 574 1.00 -6.67 -1.37
C ARG A 574 1.31 -5.22 -0.98
N THR A 575 0.37 -4.45 -0.42
CA THR A 575 0.44 -2.98 -0.47
C THR A 575 0.68 -2.24 0.86
N LEU A 576 0.51 -2.81 2.07
CA LEU A 576 0.79 -2.13 3.35
C LEU A 576 1.33 -3.12 4.39
N ARG A 577 2.49 -2.88 5.03
CA ARG A 577 3.27 -3.98 5.64
C ARG A 577 3.63 -3.80 7.12
N GLY A 578 3.17 -4.74 7.94
CA GLY A 578 3.80 -5.20 9.18
C GLY A 578 3.41 -4.50 10.48
N GLY A 579 4.42 -4.01 11.22
CA GLY A 579 4.29 -3.50 12.59
C GLY A 579 3.67 -2.11 12.66
N ILE A 580 4.44 -1.06 12.33
CA ILE A 580 3.95 0.32 12.26
C ILE A 580 4.06 0.84 10.83
N SER A 581 2.98 1.38 10.29
CA SER A 581 2.96 2.05 9.00
C SER A 581 2.61 3.52 9.17
N ILE A 582 3.41 4.43 8.60
CA ILE A 582 3.23 5.88 8.67
C ILE A 582 3.11 6.44 7.26
N SER A 583 2.06 7.23 7.02
CA SER A 583 1.83 7.91 5.74
C SER A 583 1.29 9.32 5.96
N GLY A 584 1.85 10.31 5.25
CA GLY A 584 1.33 11.68 5.18
C GLY A 584 1.25 12.40 6.53
N SER A 585 2.14 12.02 7.45
CA SER A 585 2.12 12.48 8.83
C SER A 585 3.42 13.21 9.16
N ARG A 586 3.30 14.21 10.03
CA ARG A 586 4.43 14.97 10.58
C ARG A 586 4.55 14.70 12.08
N ASP A 587 5.72 14.98 12.64
CA ASP A 587 6.01 14.95 14.08
C ASP A 587 5.54 13.66 14.78
N VAL A 588 6.06 12.51 14.32
CA VAL A 588 5.76 11.19 14.89
C VAL A 588 6.92 10.69 15.74
N PHE A 589 6.66 10.36 17.00
CA PHE A 589 7.65 9.92 17.98
C PHE A 589 7.37 8.47 18.40
N ILE A 590 8.26 7.54 18.05
CA ILE A 590 8.20 6.14 18.49
C ILE A 590 9.33 5.91 19.48
N LYS A 591 9.01 5.56 20.73
CA LYS A 591 10.00 5.46 21.81
C LYS A 591 9.80 4.23 22.68
N ASP A 592 10.89 3.64 23.17
CA ASP A 592 10.87 2.59 24.20
C ASP A 592 9.92 1.43 23.82
N THR A 593 9.90 1.05 22.53
CA THR A 593 8.88 0.16 21.93
C THR A 593 9.52 -1.10 21.35
N LEU A 594 8.85 -2.24 21.48
CA LEU A 594 9.26 -3.53 20.93
C LEU A 594 8.41 -3.89 19.71
N ILE A 595 9.05 -4.14 18.57
CA ILE A 595 8.40 -4.46 17.30
C ILE A 595 9.04 -5.72 16.72
N GLY A 596 8.27 -6.75 16.36
CA GLY A 596 8.88 -7.88 15.66
C GLY A 596 8.00 -9.08 15.40
N ASN A 597 8.57 -10.11 14.76
CA ASN A 597 7.83 -11.29 14.27
C ASN A 597 6.67 -10.94 13.32
N ASN A 598 6.74 -9.83 12.60
CA ASN A 598 5.67 -9.42 11.71
C ASN A 598 5.81 -10.15 10.37
N THR A 599 5.24 -11.36 10.26
CA THR A 599 5.43 -12.26 9.11
C THR A 599 4.96 -11.62 7.80
N ARG A 600 5.85 -11.59 6.78
CA ARG A 600 5.68 -10.93 5.47
C ARG A 600 5.53 -9.39 5.53
N GLY A 601 5.70 -8.78 6.71
CA GLY A 601 5.61 -7.34 6.94
C GLY A 601 6.96 -6.70 7.29
N ASP A 602 7.00 -5.37 7.33
CA ASP A 602 8.14 -4.56 7.77
C ASP A 602 7.99 -4.22 9.27
N GLY A 603 9.08 -3.90 9.96
CA GLY A 603 9.03 -3.39 11.34
C GLY A 603 8.36 -2.02 11.38
N ILE A 604 8.99 -1.03 10.75
CA ILE A 604 8.44 0.31 10.54
C ILE A 604 8.50 0.67 9.05
N CYS A 605 7.37 1.09 8.49
CA CYS A 605 7.22 1.48 7.08
C CYS A 605 6.79 2.94 6.95
N LEU A 606 7.57 3.77 6.24
CA LEU A 606 7.26 5.16 5.88
C LEU A 606 6.82 5.21 4.40
N TYR A 607 5.53 5.41 4.13
CA TYR A 607 4.86 4.99 2.88
C TYR A 607 4.74 6.04 1.74
N TYR A 608 4.45 5.52 0.52
CA TYR A 608 4.72 5.98 -0.86
C TYR A 608 4.00 7.24 -1.42
N TYR A 609 2.83 7.63 -0.93
CA TYR A 609 1.97 8.63 -1.62
C TYR A 609 1.88 10.01 -0.93
N SER A 610 2.71 10.30 0.07
CA SER A 610 2.52 11.50 0.88
C SER A 610 3.77 11.96 1.64
N TYR A 611 3.83 13.26 1.96
CA TYR A 611 4.93 13.88 2.70
C TYR A 611 4.91 13.41 4.17
N THR A 612 5.84 12.51 4.51
CA THR A 612 6.13 12.11 5.88
C THR A 612 7.40 12.82 6.36
N SER A 613 7.33 13.57 7.45
CA SER A 613 8.48 14.35 7.94
C SER A 613 8.58 14.38 9.47
N ASN A 614 9.77 14.66 10.00
CA ASN A 614 10.02 14.78 11.44
C ASN A 614 9.60 13.52 12.22
N VAL A 615 10.07 12.36 11.78
CA VAL A 615 9.81 11.08 12.47
C VAL A 615 10.99 10.75 13.37
N THR A 616 10.77 10.56 14.66
CA THR A 616 11.80 10.17 15.63
C THR A 616 11.54 8.75 16.13
N ILE A 617 12.52 7.87 15.99
CA ILE A 617 12.53 6.48 16.46
C ILE A 617 13.66 6.37 17.49
N GLN A 618 13.35 6.15 18.76
CA GLN A 618 14.32 6.17 19.84
C GLN A 618 14.17 4.97 20.79
N ASN A 619 15.27 4.30 21.15
CA ASN A 619 15.24 3.17 22.09
C ASN A 619 14.23 2.09 21.66
N VAL A 620 14.14 1.81 20.35
CA VAL A 620 13.21 0.84 19.78
C VAL A 620 13.96 -0.44 19.48
N THR A 621 13.34 -1.58 19.75
CA THR A 621 13.85 -2.90 19.35
C THR A 621 13.00 -3.43 18.19
N ILE A 622 13.62 -3.72 17.05
CA ILE A 622 12.96 -4.23 15.85
C ILE A 622 13.58 -5.57 15.42
N PHE A 623 12.79 -6.63 15.28
CA PHE A 623 13.32 -7.95 14.93
C PHE A 623 12.43 -8.82 14.07
N ASN A 624 13.03 -9.81 13.37
CA ASN A 624 12.32 -10.83 12.59
C ASN A 624 11.24 -10.25 11.66
N SER A 625 11.63 -9.23 10.88
CA SER A 625 10.79 -8.52 9.92
C SER A 625 11.46 -8.48 8.53
N SER A 626 10.70 -8.13 7.49
CA SER A 626 11.24 -8.02 6.13
C SER A 626 12.27 -6.88 6.04
N TYR A 627 11.89 -5.69 6.49
CA TYR A 627 12.80 -4.58 6.76
C TYR A 627 12.66 -4.21 8.24
N GLY A 628 13.75 -3.83 8.89
CA GLY A 628 13.67 -3.18 10.20
C GLY A 628 12.95 -1.85 10.07
N ILE A 629 13.49 -0.97 9.22
CA ILE A 629 12.89 0.33 8.87
C ILE A 629 12.99 0.52 7.35
N ILE A 630 11.88 0.87 6.71
CA ILE A 630 11.84 1.16 5.27
C ILE A 630 11.15 2.50 4.96
N GLY A 631 11.82 3.34 4.17
CA GLY A 631 11.24 4.46 3.44
C GLY A 631 10.96 4.04 2.00
N SER A 632 9.69 4.05 1.59
CA SER A 632 9.25 3.60 0.27
C SER A 632 8.60 4.76 -0.52
N GLY A 633 8.92 4.86 -1.80
CA GLY A 633 8.19 5.63 -2.82
C GLY A 633 8.92 6.76 -3.54
N ASN A 634 8.17 7.56 -4.31
CA ASN A 634 8.72 8.60 -5.18
C ASN A 634 8.87 9.98 -4.49
N ASN A 635 8.35 10.12 -3.27
CA ASN A 635 8.37 11.37 -2.51
C ASN A 635 9.42 11.32 -1.40
N LYS A 636 10.14 12.43 -1.18
CA LYS A 636 11.24 12.53 -0.22
C LYS A 636 10.71 12.57 1.23
N GLN A 637 10.98 11.56 2.05
CA GLN A 637 10.86 11.68 3.50
C GLN A 637 11.86 12.74 3.99
N ALA A 638 11.52 13.46 5.06
CA ALA A 638 12.38 14.51 5.59
C ALA A 638 12.60 14.37 7.09
N ASN A 639 13.82 14.58 7.57
CA ASN A 639 14.11 14.64 9.02
C ASN A 639 13.66 13.38 9.78
N VAL A 640 14.08 12.21 9.29
CA VAL A 640 13.86 10.94 10.02
C VAL A 640 15.05 10.71 10.94
N THR A 641 14.80 10.66 12.25
CA THR A 641 15.80 10.40 13.27
C THR A 641 15.63 8.99 13.82
N VAL A 642 16.67 8.15 13.76
CA VAL A 642 16.72 6.82 14.38
C VAL A 642 17.88 6.82 15.37
N LYS A 643 17.60 6.65 16.67
CA LYS A 643 18.64 6.67 17.70
C LYS A 643 18.54 5.59 18.75
N ASN A 644 19.71 5.12 19.21
CA ASN A 644 19.85 4.18 20.34
C ASN A 644 18.94 2.96 20.23
N SER A 645 18.67 2.48 19.00
CA SER A 645 17.72 1.41 18.70
C SER A 645 18.46 0.13 18.32
N ARG A 646 17.83 -1.02 18.58
CA ARG A 646 18.38 -2.35 18.27
C ARG A 646 17.56 -3.00 17.14
N ILE A 647 18.17 -3.25 16.00
CA ILE A 647 17.50 -3.78 14.80
C ILE A 647 18.20 -5.08 14.41
N TYR A 648 17.55 -6.21 14.60
CA TYR A 648 18.23 -7.50 14.41
C TYR A 648 17.38 -8.62 13.80
N ASP A 649 18.01 -9.62 13.18
CA ASP A 649 17.36 -10.77 12.53
C ASP A 649 16.29 -10.36 11.49
N ASN A 650 16.44 -9.22 10.83
CA ASN A 650 15.57 -8.81 9.72
C ASN A 650 16.18 -9.25 8.37
N ASN A 651 15.42 -9.25 7.28
CA ASN A 651 16.04 -9.47 5.95
C ASN A 651 16.86 -8.24 5.51
N PHE A 652 16.44 -7.05 5.93
CA PHE A 652 17.12 -5.77 5.69
C PHE A 652 17.04 -4.92 6.97
N GLY A 653 18.09 -4.17 7.30
CA GLY A 653 18.15 -3.28 8.45
C GLY A 653 17.35 -1.99 8.22
N ILE A 654 18.06 -0.89 7.97
CA ILE A 654 17.48 0.44 7.71
C ILE A 654 17.65 0.79 6.22
N TYR A 655 16.53 1.10 5.55
CA TYR A 655 16.52 1.70 4.22
C TYR A 655 15.68 2.97 4.24
N ILE A 656 16.27 4.15 4.06
CA ILE A 656 15.52 5.42 4.07
C ILE A 656 15.93 6.26 2.87
N ILE A 657 14.96 6.95 2.28
CA ILE A 657 15.15 7.85 1.13
C ILE A 657 14.72 9.27 1.52
N GLY A 658 15.25 10.30 0.85
CA GLY A 658 14.82 11.68 1.05
C GLY A 658 15.93 12.64 1.49
N TYR A 659 15.75 13.44 2.55
CA TYR A 659 16.77 14.40 3.00
C TYR A 659 16.76 14.63 4.52
N GLY A 660 17.92 14.99 5.07
CA GLY A 660 18.04 15.47 6.46
C GLY A 660 17.89 14.38 7.52
N HIS A 661 18.20 13.12 7.23
CA HIS A 661 18.03 12.02 8.19
C HIS A 661 19.17 11.99 9.22
N THR A 662 18.91 11.43 10.40
CA THR A 662 19.89 11.28 11.48
C THR A 662 19.81 9.87 12.05
N ILE A 663 20.82 9.03 11.82
CA ILE A 663 20.90 7.65 12.29
C ILE A 663 22.07 7.55 13.27
N ILE A 664 21.81 7.50 14.59
CA ILE A 664 22.86 7.58 15.61
C ILE A 664 22.80 6.52 16.71
N GLY A 665 23.94 5.94 17.09
CA GLY A 665 24.01 5.07 18.28
C GLY A 665 23.22 3.77 18.19
N ASN A 666 22.88 3.29 16.99
CA ASN A 666 22.05 2.09 16.81
C ASN A 666 22.90 0.81 16.74
N GLN A 667 22.32 -0.32 17.14
CA GLN A 667 22.90 -1.66 17.01
C GLN A 667 22.14 -2.43 15.93
N ILE A 668 22.80 -2.86 14.86
CA ILE A 668 22.18 -3.43 13.67
C ILE A 668 22.86 -4.75 13.29
N TYR A 669 22.10 -5.86 13.30
CA TYR A 669 22.61 -7.22 13.08
C TYR A 669 21.60 -8.08 12.30
N ASN A 670 21.79 -8.38 11.01
CA ASN A 670 20.75 -9.04 10.19
C ASN A 670 21.26 -10.30 9.48
N ASN A 671 21.17 -11.45 10.15
CA ASN A 671 21.77 -12.74 9.76
C ASN A 671 21.04 -13.48 8.61
N HIS A 672 20.72 -12.80 7.51
CA HIS A 672 20.05 -13.45 6.37
C HIS A 672 20.72 -13.14 5.03
N TYR A 673 21.41 -14.16 4.49
CA TYR A 673 21.89 -14.25 3.11
C TYR A 673 20.71 -14.32 2.13
N TYR A 674 20.02 -13.21 1.90
CA TYR A 674 19.03 -13.10 0.83
C TYR A 674 19.77 -12.91 -0.51
N SER A 675 19.25 -13.50 -1.58
CA SER A 675 19.83 -13.42 -2.94
C SER A 675 19.98 -12.00 -3.52
N HIS A 676 19.52 -10.97 -2.80
CA HIS A 676 19.55 -9.56 -3.20
C HIS A 676 20.48 -8.68 -2.34
N GLY A 677 21.24 -9.24 -1.39
CA GLY A 677 22.26 -8.49 -0.65
C GLY A 677 21.68 -7.60 0.46
N GLY A 678 21.36 -8.17 1.62
CA GLY A 678 20.82 -7.45 2.78
C GLY A 678 21.73 -6.31 3.27
N TYR A 679 21.17 -5.12 3.52
CA TYR A 679 21.93 -3.94 3.99
C TYR A 679 21.69 -3.72 5.50
N GLY A 680 22.72 -3.30 6.23
CA GLY A 680 22.61 -2.81 7.60
C GLY A 680 21.97 -1.42 7.62
N ILE A 681 22.63 -0.45 6.99
CA ILE A 681 22.11 0.90 6.75
C ILE A 681 22.25 1.23 5.26
N SER A 682 21.18 1.69 4.63
CA SER A 682 21.18 2.19 3.27
C SER A 682 20.40 3.51 3.20
N LEU A 683 21.10 4.58 2.84
CA LEU A 683 20.55 5.92 2.72
C LEU A 683 20.57 6.36 1.26
N SER A 684 19.39 6.57 0.68
CA SER A 684 19.24 7.29 -0.59
C SER A 684 18.82 8.72 -0.30
N SER A 685 19.74 9.49 0.28
CA SER A 685 19.42 10.77 0.89
C SER A 685 20.57 11.77 0.91
N ASP A 686 20.21 13.06 0.84
CA ASP A 686 21.14 14.18 0.96
C ASP A 686 21.12 14.77 2.38
N ASN A 687 22.21 15.42 2.78
CA ASN A 687 22.33 16.17 4.05
C ASN A 687 21.99 15.35 5.30
N SER A 688 22.34 14.06 5.33
CA SER A 688 22.06 13.16 6.45
C SER A 688 23.29 12.83 7.28
N THR A 689 23.08 12.43 8.53
CA THR A 689 24.13 12.00 9.46
C THR A 689 23.95 10.54 9.86
N VAL A 690 25.02 9.74 9.78
CA VAL A 690 25.11 8.37 10.26
C VAL A 690 26.27 8.28 11.24
N ALA A 691 26.01 8.28 12.55
CA ALA A 691 27.08 8.39 13.54
C ALA A 691 26.99 7.43 14.73
N GLY A 692 28.12 6.82 15.12
CA GLY A 692 28.17 6.02 16.36
C GLY A 692 27.38 4.70 16.31
N ASN A 693 27.06 4.18 15.12
CA ASN A 693 26.30 2.94 14.98
C ASN A 693 27.23 1.72 14.98
N ILE A 694 26.71 0.59 15.46
CA ILE A 694 27.32 -0.75 15.38
C ILE A 694 26.55 -1.54 14.31
N VAL A 695 27.22 -1.98 13.25
CA VAL A 695 26.61 -2.64 12.09
C VAL A 695 27.35 -3.95 11.76
N GLU A 696 26.74 -5.08 12.09
CA GLU A 696 27.38 -6.39 12.09
C GLU A 696 26.62 -7.42 11.26
N GLU A 697 27.34 -8.34 10.60
CA GLU A 697 26.79 -9.51 9.90
C GLU A 697 25.67 -9.19 8.87
N ASN A 698 25.86 -8.16 8.06
CA ASN A 698 25.00 -7.85 6.91
C ASN A 698 25.77 -8.10 5.60
N ASP A 699 25.09 -8.36 4.48
CA ASP A 699 25.78 -8.41 3.19
C ASP A 699 26.45 -7.05 2.91
N LYS A 700 25.79 -5.94 3.23
CA LYS A 700 26.33 -4.59 3.03
C LYS A 700 26.16 -3.79 4.31
N GLY A 701 27.25 -3.26 4.88
CA GLY A 701 27.26 -2.52 6.14
C GLY A 701 26.50 -1.19 6.02
N ILE A 702 27.18 -0.14 5.53
CA ILE A 702 26.59 1.20 5.34
C ILE A 702 26.71 1.64 3.89
N LEU A 703 25.59 1.92 3.23
CA LEU A 703 25.56 2.51 1.90
C LEU A 703 24.94 3.90 1.90
N VAL A 704 25.54 4.83 1.15
CA VAL A 704 25.07 6.21 0.99
C VAL A 704 25.02 6.54 -0.51
N TYR A 705 23.84 6.87 -1.01
CA TYR A 705 23.59 7.19 -2.43
C TYR A 705 23.31 8.68 -2.70
N GLY A 706 23.29 9.54 -1.68
CA GLY A 706 23.08 10.98 -1.85
C GLY A 706 24.28 11.83 -1.47
N ASP A 707 24.08 13.14 -1.50
CA ASP A 707 25.14 14.14 -1.37
C ASP A 707 25.21 14.78 0.02
N ASN A 708 26.37 15.30 0.41
CA ASN A 708 26.58 16.08 1.65
C ASN A 708 26.23 15.31 2.94
N ASN A 709 26.47 14.00 2.99
CA ASN A 709 26.21 13.19 4.19
C ASN A 709 27.46 13.07 5.09
N ASP A 710 27.24 13.00 6.40
CA ASP A 710 28.27 12.80 7.43
C ASP A 710 28.17 11.39 8.00
N VAL A 711 29.13 10.52 7.71
CA VAL A 711 29.23 9.13 8.17
C VAL A 711 30.43 8.98 9.09
N ARG A 712 30.22 8.94 10.41
CA ARG A 712 31.35 8.99 11.34
C ARG A 712 31.22 8.15 12.60
N ASP A 713 32.35 7.80 13.19
CA ASP A 713 32.39 7.12 14.49
C ASP A 713 31.63 5.76 14.52
N ASN A 714 31.36 5.13 13.37
CA ASN A 714 30.63 3.86 13.29
C ASN A 714 31.59 2.66 13.41
N VAL A 715 31.09 1.55 13.95
CA VAL A 715 31.76 0.23 14.00
C VAL A 715 31.03 -0.71 13.06
N ILE A 716 31.73 -1.26 12.06
CA ILE A 716 31.15 -2.08 10.99
C ILE A 716 31.95 -3.37 10.87
N GLU A 717 31.36 -4.52 11.17
CA GLU A 717 32.10 -5.77 11.29
C GLU A 717 31.42 -6.95 10.57
N SER A 718 32.24 -7.82 9.96
CA SER A 718 31.79 -9.09 9.36
C SER A 718 30.72 -8.94 8.27
N ASN A 719 30.85 -7.91 7.42
CA ASN A 719 29.95 -7.66 6.29
C ASN A 719 30.58 -8.10 4.95
N ILE A 720 29.85 -8.18 3.83
CA ILE A 720 30.52 -8.35 2.51
C ILE A 720 31.14 -7.02 2.05
N HIS A 721 30.41 -5.93 2.22
CA HIS A 721 30.87 -4.56 2.01
C HIS A 721 30.83 -3.77 3.33
N GLY A 722 31.88 -3.02 3.67
CA GLY A 722 31.91 -2.14 4.84
C GLY A 722 31.10 -0.86 4.62
N ILE A 723 31.71 0.16 4.00
CA ILE A 723 31.04 1.42 3.62
C ILE A 723 31.07 1.61 2.11
N GLY A 724 29.93 1.97 1.50
CA GLY A 724 29.84 2.35 0.08
C GLY A 724 29.29 3.76 -0.12
N LEU A 725 30.00 4.58 -0.90
CA LEU A 725 29.59 5.94 -1.29
C LEU A 725 29.27 6.03 -2.78
N TYR A 726 28.06 6.51 -3.09
CA TYR A 726 27.52 6.71 -4.43
C TYR A 726 26.93 8.11 -4.61
N GLY A 727 27.47 9.10 -3.89
CA GLY A 727 27.12 10.51 -4.00
C GLY A 727 28.32 11.42 -3.71
N LYS A 728 28.13 12.73 -3.84
CA LYS A 728 29.18 13.74 -3.77
C LYS A 728 29.25 14.45 -2.42
N TYR A 729 30.40 15.05 -2.12
CA TYR A 729 30.59 15.89 -0.93
C TYR A 729 30.32 15.18 0.41
N ASN A 730 30.36 13.85 0.44
CA ASN A 730 30.16 13.10 1.68
C ASN A 730 31.43 13.14 2.54
N TYR A 731 31.24 13.21 3.84
CA TYR A 731 32.28 13.20 4.86
C TYR A 731 32.24 11.86 5.60
N ILE A 732 33.29 11.05 5.45
CA ILE A 732 33.46 9.80 6.20
C ILE A 732 34.61 10.00 7.18
N SER A 733 34.38 9.87 8.49
CA SER A 733 35.49 9.95 9.44
C SER A 733 35.42 9.07 10.67
N ASN A 734 36.58 8.63 11.17
CA ASN A 734 36.70 7.89 12.44
C ASN A 734 35.87 6.60 12.51
N ASN A 735 35.56 5.96 11.37
CA ASN A 735 34.86 4.69 11.36
C ASN A 735 35.85 3.53 11.54
N THR A 736 35.43 2.48 12.24
CA THR A 736 36.16 1.22 12.37
C THR A 736 35.45 0.15 11.55
N ILE A 737 36.14 -0.41 10.56
CA ILE A 737 35.61 -1.42 9.64
C ILE A 737 36.46 -2.67 9.77
N ALA A 738 35.86 -3.82 10.07
CA ALA A 738 36.58 -5.06 10.28
C ALA A 738 35.96 -6.23 9.52
N ASN A 739 36.79 -7.21 9.11
CA ASN A 739 36.34 -8.51 8.62
C ASN A 739 35.39 -8.45 7.42
N SER A 740 35.50 -7.40 6.58
CA SER A 740 34.62 -7.27 5.40
C SER A 740 35.07 -8.19 4.28
N THR A 741 34.24 -9.08 3.73
CA THR A 741 34.74 -10.13 2.81
C THR A 741 35.13 -9.63 1.41
N LYS A 742 34.66 -8.44 0.98
CA LYS A 742 34.99 -7.86 -0.33
C LYS A 742 35.64 -6.48 -0.25
N TYR A 743 34.92 -5.47 0.20
CA TYR A 743 35.43 -4.08 0.26
C TYR A 743 35.30 -3.51 1.68
N GLY A 744 36.35 -2.87 2.19
CA GLY A 744 36.28 -2.06 3.41
C GLY A 744 35.53 -0.74 3.16
N VAL A 745 36.07 0.12 2.30
CA VAL A 745 35.41 1.35 1.82
C VAL A 745 35.43 1.40 0.29
N ASP A 746 34.26 1.59 -0.32
CA ASP A 746 34.05 1.71 -1.77
C ASP A 746 33.50 3.11 -2.12
N VAL A 747 34.11 3.80 -3.09
CA VAL A 747 33.81 5.19 -3.45
C VAL A 747 33.59 5.33 -4.96
N TYR A 748 32.36 5.65 -5.38
CA TYR A 748 31.96 5.81 -6.78
C TYR A 748 31.89 7.27 -7.26
N ASP A 749 31.77 8.24 -6.36
CA ASP A 749 31.57 9.65 -6.71
C ASP A 749 32.68 10.56 -6.19
N GLU A 750 32.57 11.86 -6.50
CA GLU A 750 33.59 12.89 -6.32
C GLU A 750 33.30 13.84 -5.14
N TYR A 751 34.33 14.59 -4.75
CA TYR A 751 34.44 15.53 -3.65
C TYR A 751 34.16 14.93 -2.26
N ASN A 752 34.28 13.61 -2.12
CA ASN A 752 34.16 12.97 -0.82
C ASN A 752 35.45 13.14 -0.01
N ARG A 753 35.30 13.27 1.31
CA ARG A 753 36.39 13.38 2.28
C ARG A 753 36.37 12.15 3.18
N ILE A 754 37.45 11.39 3.19
CA ILE A 754 37.56 10.11 3.89
C ILE A 754 38.74 10.22 4.85
N ILE A 755 38.46 10.43 6.13
CA ILE A 755 39.45 10.88 7.10
C ILE A 755 39.50 9.99 8.34
N ASN A 756 40.69 9.54 8.77
CA ASN A 756 40.87 8.84 10.05
C ASN A 756 40.05 7.55 10.25
N ASN A 757 39.70 6.83 9.17
CA ASN A 757 39.01 5.54 9.28
C ASN A 757 40.01 4.41 9.47
N THR A 758 39.64 3.41 10.27
CA THR A 758 40.42 2.18 10.50
C THR A 758 39.75 1.03 9.76
N VAL A 759 40.47 0.35 8.88
CA VAL A 759 39.96 -0.78 8.07
C VAL A 759 40.83 -2.02 8.28
N ASN A 760 40.33 -3.03 8.98
CA ASN A 760 41.08 -4.21 9.40
C ASN A 760 40.54 -5.49 8.73
N ASN A 761 41.42 -6.38 8.30
CA ASN A 761 41.11 -7.72 7.79
C ASN A 761 39.97 -7.75 6.74
N SER A 762 39.96 -6.77 5.83
CA SER A 762 39.05 -6.78 4.68
C SER A 762 39.57 -7.72 3.58
N GLY A 763 38.68 -8.30 2.78
CA GLY A 763 38.97 -9.40 1.85
C GLY A 763 39.71 -8.96 0.59
N GLU A 764 38.99 -8.50 -0.45
CA GLU A 764 39.60 -8.11 -1.74
C GLU A 764 40.26 -6.72 -1.70
N TYR A 765 39.62 -5.73 -1.06
CA TYR A 765 40.10 -4.34 -1.04
C TYR A 765 39.81 -3.65 0.30
N GLY A 766 40.84 -3.05 0.92
CA GLY A 766 40.64 -2.12 2.04
C GLY A 766 39.94 -0.82 1.60
N PHE A 767 40.50 -0.14 0.59
CA PHE A 767 39.91 1.02 -0.08
C PHE A 767 39.81 0.77 -1.60
N TYR A 768 38.63 0.95 -2.17
CA TYR A 768 38.38 0.88 -3.60
C TYR A 768 37.74 2.18 -4.09
N ILE A 769 38.42 2.89 -5.00
CA ILE A 769 37.97 4.22 -5.47
C ILE A 769 37.75 4.14 -6.98
N SER A 770 36.49 3.88 -7.36
CA SER A 770 36.11 3.62 -8.75
C SER A 770 35.60 4.86 -9.50
N SER A 771 35.49 6.02 -8.84
CA SER A 771 34.86 7.21 -9.43
C SER A 771 35.39 7.62 -10.80
N LYS A 772 34.49 7.91 -11.76
CA LYS A 772 34.86 8.32 -13.13
C LYS A 772 35.45 9.74 -13.21
N TYR A 773 35.35 10.53 -12.14
CA TYR A 773 35.72 11.95 -12.09
C TYR A 773 36.61 12.27 -10.87
N TYR A 774 37.29 13.42 -10.90
CA TYR A 774 38.70 13.54 -10.53
C TYR A 774 39.04 14.15 -9.15
N TYR A 775 38.20 14.09 -8.11
CA TYR A 775 38.52 14.77 -6.84
C TYR A 775 38.01 14.00 -5.61
N ASN A 776 38.87 13.40 -4.78
CA ASN A 776 38.48 12.86 -3.46
C ASN A 776 39.66 13.05 -2.48
N TRP A 777 39.38 13.38 -1.21
CA TRP A 777 40.39 13.64 -0.19
C TRP A 777 40.48 12.48 0.80
N ILE A 778 41.65 11.87 0.96
CA ILE A 778 41.83 10.67 1.79
C ILE A 778 43.00 10.90 2.75
N GLU A 779 42.73 11.03 4.04
CA GLU A 779 43.75 11.47 5.00
C GLU A 779 43.65 10.72 6.33
N GLY A 780 44.76 10.27 6.89
CA GLY A 780 44.77 9.71 8.25
C GLY A 780 44.17 8.32 8.41
N ASN A 781 43.81 7.63 7.32
CA ASN A 781 43.18 6.32 7.39
C ASN A 781 44.20 5.20 7.67
N ILE A 782 43.87 4.28 8.57
CA ILE A 782 44.67 3.11 8.92
C ILE A 782 44.08 1.88 8.23
N VAL A 783 44.90 1.06 7.59
CA VAL A 783 44.44 -0.17 6.93
C VAL A 783 45.34 -1.35 7.27
N ASP A 784 44.78 -2.35 7.96
CA ASP A 784 45.48 -3.57 8.37
C ASP A 784 44.91 -4.79 7.62
N GLY A 785 45.76 -5.64 7.03
CA GLY A 785 45.36 -6.85 6.27
C GLY A 785 45.51 -6.74 4.74
N ASN A 786 44.58 -7.34 3.97
CA ASN A 786 44.68 -7.40 2.51
C ASN A 786 44.41 -6.03 1.86
N VAL A 787 45.45 -5.18 1.74
CA VAL A 787 45.30 -3.83 1.18
C VAL A 787 45.81 -3.76 -0.25
N PHE A 788 44.88 -3.64 -1.19
CA PHE A 788 45.10 -3.09 -2.52
C PHE A 788 44.41 -1.71 -2.57
N CYS A 789 45.17 -0.63 -2.37
CA CYS A 789 44.68 0.72 -2.69
C CYS A 789 44.84 0.89 -4.20
N TYR A 790 43.75 0.72 -4.95
CA TYR A 790 43.76 0.84 -6.41
C TYR A 790 43.32 2.24 -6.84
N LEU A 791 44.29 3.04 -7.28
CA LEU A 791 44.01 4.33 -7.90
C LEU A 791 44.12 4.14 -9.42
N PHE A 792 42.98 4.16 -10.14
CA PHE A 792 42.94 3.95 -11.58
C PHE A 792 42.26 5.10 -12.34
N ASN A 793 42.95 5.65 -13.35
CA ASN A 793 42.46 6.76 -14.19
C ASN A 793 42.06 8.01 -13.38
N LYS A 794 42.83 8.39 -12.34
CA LYS A 794 42.46 9.48 -11.42
C LYS A 794 43.36 10.71 -11.56
N SER A 795 42.89 11.86 -11.09
CA SER A 795 43.69 13.07 -10.94
C SER A 795 43.46 13.66 -9.54
N HIS A 796 44.36 14.50 -9.02
CA HIS A 796 44.18 15.29 -7.78
C HIS A 796 43.79 14.47 -6.53
N ILE A 797 44.53 13.40 -6.26
CA ILE A 797 44.33 12.57 -5.07
C ILE A 797 45.39 12.93 -4.03
N VAL A 798 44.97 13.17 -2.79
CA VAL A 798 45.87 13.25 -1.63
C VAL A 798 45.58 12.07 -0.73
N VAL A 799 46.61 11.29 -0.44
CA VAL A 799 46.64 10.15 0.48
C VAL A 799 47.72 10.42 1.51
N SER A 800 47.38 10.46 2.80
CA SER A 800 48.37 10.71 3.85
C SER A 800 48.20 9.82 5.08
N ASN A 801 49.31 9.55 5.78
CA ASN A 801 49.38 8.82 7.05
C ASN A 801 48.84 7.38 6.98
N ILE A 802 49.08 6.68 5.87
CA ILE A 802 48.64 5.29 5.69
C ILE A 802 49.72 4.31 6.19
N THR A 803 49.34 3.39 7.06
CA THR A 803 50.16 2.21 7.42
C THR A 803 49.57 0.97 6.76
N ILE A 804 50.40 0.14 6.11
CA ILE A 804 50.03 -1.12 5.44
C ILE A 804 51.01 -2.20 5.88
N ASP A 805 50.49 -3.30 6.44
CA ASP A 805 51.24 -4.51 6.78
C ASP A 805 50.51 -5.75 6.24
N ALA A 806 51.10 -6.46 5.28
CA ALA A 806 50.43 -7.53 4.53
C ALA A 806 51.12 -8.89 4.69
N GLU A 807 50.63 -9.75 5.60
CA GLU A 807 51.18 -11.10 5.84
C GLU A 807 50.47 -12.24 5.06
N LYS A 808 49.37 -11.98 4.33
CA LYS A 808 48.44 -13.05 3.87
C LYS A 808 48.10 -13.17 2.36
N ILE A 809 48.72 -12.44 1.42
CA ILE A 809 48.37 -12.56 -0.02
C ILE A 809 49.52 -13.04 -0.90
N SER A 810 49.25 -14.09 -1.68
CA SER A 810 50.01 -14.47 -2.87
C SER A 810 49.69 -13.53 -4.06
N ASN A 811 50.70 -12.76 -4.47
CA ASN A 811 50.88 -12.12 -5.79
C ASN A 811 50.40 -10.68 -6.07
N LEU A 812 49.69 -9.93 -5.21
CA LEU A 812 49.31 -8.53 -5.54
C LEU A 812 49.30 -7.49 -4.39
N GLY A 813 49.69 -7.82 -3.15
CA GLY A 813 49.70 -6.86 -2.03
C GLY A 813 50.62 -5.66 -2.31
N SER A 814 50.04 -4.48 -2.62
CA SER A 814 50.76 -3.24 -2.93
C SER A 814 49.86 -2.00 -2.91
N VAL A 815 50.45 -0.83 -2.66
CA VAL A 815 49.85 0.46 -3.07
C VAL A 815 49.98 0.54 -4.59
N VAL A 816 48.87 0.59 -5.32
CA VAL A 816 48.87 0.55 -6.78
C VAL A 816 48.28 1.83 -7.36
N VAL A 817 49.15 2.64 -7.97
CA VAL A 817 48.79 3.88 -8.66
C VAL A 817 48.96 3.67 -10.16
N VAL A 818 47.85 3.66 -10.89
CA VAL A 818 47.80 3.31 -12.31
C VAL A 818 47.10 4.40 -13.10
N LYS A 819 47.70 4.84 -14.21
CA LYS A 819 47.11 5.78 -15.17
C LYS A 819 46.58 7.06 -14.51
N SER A 820 47.29 7.59 -13.52
CA SER A 820 46.80 8.71 -12.69
C SER A 820 47.69 9.95 -12.77
N ASN A 821 47.18 11.14 -12.48
CA ASN A 821 47.97 12.38 -12.46
C ASN A 821 47.81 13.11 -11.12
N ASN A 822 48.73 14.00 -10.71
CA ASN A 822 48.55 14.82 -9.50
C ASN A 822 48.22 13.99 -8.23
N VAL A 823 48.86 12.83 -8.05
CA VAL A 823 48.70 11.96 -6.86
C VAL A 823 49.74 12.37 -5.82
N THR A 824 49.30 12.62 -4.59
CA THR A 824 50.18 12.82 -3.43
C THR A 824 50.03 11.66 -2.46
N LEU A 825 51.11 10.94 -2.18
CA LEU A 825 51.22 10.01 -1.07
C LEU A 825 52.18 10.59 -0.02
N ASP A 826 51.69 10.89 1.18
CA ASP A 826 52.49 11.50 2.25
C ASP A 826 52.51 10.63 3.52
N ASN A 827 53.67 10.50 4.15
CA ASN A 827 53.83 9.81 5.43
C ASN A 827 53.24 8.38 5.44
N ALA A 828 53.52 7.60 4.40
CA ALA A 828 53.02 6.22 4.28
C ALA A 828 54.06 5.19 4.75
N ILE A 829 53.64 4.18 5.51
CA ILE A 829 54.49 3.06 5.95
C ILE A 829 53.96 1.78 5.29
N VAL A 830 54.80 1.10 4.53
CA VAL A 830 54.46 -0.12 3.79
C VAL A 830 55.47 -1.21 4.12
N SER A 831 55.03 -2.30 4.75
CA SER A 831 55.86 -3.50 5.00
C SER A 831 55.32 -4.71 4.25
N ASN A 832 56.19 -5.66 3.94
CA ASN A 832 55.86 -6.96 3.31
C ASN A 832 55.22 -6.88 1.90
N SER A 833 54.99 -5.68 1.38
CA SER A 833 54.29 -5.36 0.13
C SER A 833 54.89 -4.08 -0.50
N GLY A 834 54.94 -3.99 -1.83
CA GLY A 834 55.60 -2.88 -2.54
C GLY A 834 54.70 -1.68 -2.88
N ILE A 835 55.28 -0.65 -3.49
CA ILE A 835 54.53 0.43 -4.14
C ILE A 835 54.69 0.28 -5.65
N TYR A 836 53.59 0.25 -6.39
CA TYR A 836 53.59 0.10 -7.85
C TYR A 836 52.95 1.34 -8.51
N ILE A 837 53.75 2.08 -9.26
CA ILE A 837 53.35 3.30 -9.97
C ILE A 837 53.50 3.05 -11.47
N TYR A 838 52.40 3.14 -12.23
CA TYR A 838 52.38 2.84 -13.66
C TYR A 838 51.58 3.86 -14.45
N GLU A 839 52.15 4.36 -15.56
CA GLU A 839 51.49 5.37 -16.42
C GLU A 839 50.97 6.59 -15.63
N THR A 840 51.69 6.99 -14.57
CA THR A 840 51.28 8.03 -13.64
C THR A 840 52.12 9.29 -13.81
N ASN A 841 51.54 10.49 -13.75
CA ASN A 841 52.29 11.73 -13.95
C ASN A 841 52.10 12.77 -12.84
N ASP A 842 53.02 13.73 -12.74
CA ASP A 842 52.93 14.93 -11.89
C ASP A 842 52.58 14.61 -10.42
N SER A 843 53.22 13.58 -9.87
CA SER A 843 52.81 12.97 -8.59
C SER A 843 53.94 13.00 -7.55
N VAL A 844 53.57 13.13 -6.28
CA VAL A 844 54.49 13.35 -5.14
C VAL A 844 54.31 12.24 -4.10
N PHE A 845 55.36 11.46 -3.88
CA PHE A 845 55.44 10.41 -2.87
C PHE A 845 56.49 10.84 -1.85
N ARG A 846 56.07 11.44 -0.72
CA ARG A 846 57.00 12.03 0.24
C ARG A 846 56.86 11.41 1.63
N ASN A 847 57.97 11.36 2.37
CA ASN A 847 58.02 10.73 3.69
C ASN A 847 57.54 9.27 3.70
N VAL A 848 57.78 8.52 2.62
CA VAL A 848 57.29 7.14 2.48
C VAL A 848 58.32 6.17 3.07
N LYS A 849 57.89 5.19 3.87
CA LYS A 849 58.74 4.10 4.37
C LYS A 849 58.31 2.79 3.72
N VAL A 850 59.20 2.09 3.01
CA VAL A 850 58.94 0.76 2.42
C VAL A 850 59.97 -0.25 2.92
N THR A 851 59.52 -1.29 3.62
CA THR A 851 60.43 -2.32 4.18
C THR A 851 60.02 -3.77 3.95
N ASP A 852 61.02 -4.65 3.94
CA ASP A 852 60.87 -6.11 3.97
C ASP A 852 60.15 -6.71 2.74
N VAL A 853 60.19 -6.02 1.59
CA VAL A 853 59.52 -6.43 0.35
C VAL A 853 60.43 -7.32 -0.52
N LYS A 854 59.99 -8.54 -0.85
CA LYS A 854 60.76 -9.52 -1.66
C LYS A 854 60.15 -9.72 -3.05
N GLY A 855 60.99 -10.04 -4.05
CA GLY A 855 60.56 -10.37 -5.42
C GLY A 855 61.17 -9.48 -6.51
N SER A 856 60.88 -9.77 -7.78
CA SER A 856 61.52 -9.09 -8.93
C SER A 856 61.22 -7.60 -9.07
N ASN A 857 60.16 -7.11 -8.43
CA ASN A 857 59.82 -5.68 -8.34
C ASN A 857 59.66 -5.22 -6.87
N GLY A 858 60.26 -5.94 -5.91
CA GLY A 858 60.01 -5.71 -4.48
C GLY A 858 60.67 -4.43 -3.98
N GLY A 859 59.88 -3.42 -3.62
CA GLY A 859 60.31 -2.07 -3.23
C GLY A 859 59.32 -1.01 -3.71
N VAL A 860 59.84 0.15 -4.16
CA VAL A 860 59.07 1.11 -4.97
C VAL A 860 59.34 0.85 -6.45
N TYR A 861 58.34 0.45 -7.22
CA TYR A 861 58.43 0.21 -8.66
C TYR A 861 57.68 1.27 -9.46
N ILE A 862 58.39 1.95 -10.35
CA ILE A 862 57.87 3.06 -11.16
C ILE A 862 58.07 2.72 -12.63
N LYS A 863 56.99 2.76 -13.42
CA LYS A 863 57.04 2.44 -14.85
C LYS A 863 56.19 3.38 -15.71
N LYS A 864 56.71 3.80 -16.87
CA LYS A 864 56.01 4.67 -17.84
C LYS A 864 55.44 5.95 -17.22
N SER A 865 56.07 6.48 -16.17
CA SER A 865 55.53 7.54 -15.33
C SER A 865 56.40 8.79 -15.41
N ASN A 866 55.82 9.99 -15.37
CA ASN A 866 56.58 11.24 -15.55
C ASN A 866 56.43 12.21 -14.38
N ASN A 867 57.44 13.04 -14.15
CA ASN A 867 57.42 14.05 -13.09
C ASN A 867 57.06 13.48 -11.71
N ILE A 868 57.62 12.30 -11.37
CA ILE A 868 57.40 11.70 -10.06
C ILE A 868 58.41 12.26 -9.05
N MET A 869 57.96 12.80 -7.93
CA MET A 869 58.82 13.16 -6.81
C MET A 869 58.77 12.05 -5.77
N LEU A 870 59.90 11.49 -5.36
CA LEU A 870 59.98 10.41 -4.38
C LEU A 870 60.95 10.79 -3.25
N SER A 871 60.47 10.77 -2.00
CA SER A 871 61.31 10.89 -0.79
C SER A 871 60.86 9.94 0.31
N GLY A 872 61.81 9.31 1.00
CA GLY A 872 61.47 8.28 1.97
C GLY A 872 62.60 7.42 2.53
N THR A 873 62.23 6.34 3.22
CA THR A 873 63.13 5.29 3.70
C THR A 873 62.78 3.97 3.02
N PHE A 874 63.70 3.39 2.26
CA PHE A 874 63.46 2.19 1.45
C PHE A 874 64.51 1.13 1.83
N SER A 875 64.14 0.17 2.69
CA SER A 875 65.12 -0.74 3.29
C SER A 875 64.70 -2.21 3.38
N ASN A 876 65.66 -3.13 3.40
CA ASN A 876 65.43 -4.58 3.48
C ASN A 876 64.63 -5.19 2.30
N ASN A 877 64.61 -4.51 1.15
CA ASN A 877 63.84 -4.92 -0.03
C ASN A 877 64.71 -5.63 -1.07
N SER A 878 64.09 -6.24 -2.10
CA SER A 878 64.82 -6.69 -3.29
C SER A 878 65.40 -5.50 -4.07
N TYR A 879 64.62 -4.45 -4.26
CA TYR A 879 65.03 -3.14 -4.80
C TYR A 879 64.61 -2.06 -3.80
N GLY A 880 65.46 -1.09 -3.51
CA GLY A 880 65.03 0.10 -2.78
C GLY A 880 64.03 0.90 -3.61
N VAL A 881 64.47 1.32 -4.80
CA VAL A 881 63.65 2.00 -5.81
C VAL A 881 64.01 1.44 -7.19
N ASN A 882 63.02 1.02 -7.97
CA ASN A 882 63.18 0.48 -9.32
C ASN A 882 62.37 1.32 -10.33
N VAL A 883 63.06 1.93 -11.29
CA VAL A 883 62.49 2.90 -12.23
C VAL A 883 62.70 2.41 -13.66
N ARG A 884 61.63 2.40 -14.46
CA ARG A 884 61.67 1.95 -15.85
C ARG A 884 60.86 2.86 -16.78
N ASP A 885 61.40 3.23 -17.93
CA ASP A 885 60.71 4.06 -18.93
C ASP A 885 60.06 5.33 -18.31
N SER A 886 60.69 5.97 -17.32
CA SER A 886 60.07 7.00 -16.47
C SER A 886 60.98 8.21 -16.22
N SER A 887 60.40 9.32 -15.73
CA SER A 887 61.12 10.46 -15.15
C SER A 887 60.73 10.67 -13.67
N VAL A 888 61.73 10.57 -12.80
CA VAL A 888 61.60 10.63 -11.34
C VAL A 888 62.71 11.46 -10.70
N ASN A 889 62.36 12.16 -9.63
CA ASN A 889 63.25 12.83 -8.72
C ASN A 889 63.27 12.08 -7.38
N VAL A 890 64.27 11.23 -7.17
CA VAL A 890 64.49 10.54 -5.89
C VAL A 890 65.37 11.42 -5.03
N THR A 891 64.79 12.02 -3.99
CA THR A 891 65.49 13.00 -3.16
C THR A 891 65.31 12.78 -1.67
N ASN A 892 66.27 13.26 -0.86
CA ASN A 892 66.20 13.26 0.60
C ASN A 892 65.81 11.88 1.20
N SER A 893 66.29 10.79 0.58
CA SER A 893 65.89 9.43 0.92
C SER A 893 67.01 8.64 1.58
N THR A 894 66.64 7.67 2.41
CA THR A 894 67.55 6.64 2.93
C THR A 894 67.23 5.31 2.25
N VAL A 895 68.18 4.75 1.49
CA VAL A 895 68.02 3.50 0.73
C VAL A 895 69.04 2.49 1.23
N SER A 896 68.63 1.53 2.06
CA SER A 896 69.62 0.67 2.74
C SER A 896 69.26 -0.80 2.89
N SER A 897 70.27 -1.67 2.97
CA SER A 897 70.07 -3.12 3.23
C SER A 897 69.20 -3.83 2.18
N ASN A 898 69.13 -3.31 0.95
CA ASN A 898 68.38 -3.93 -0.13
C ASN A 898 69.29 -4.86 -0.97
N SER A 899 68.72 -5.68 -1.85
CA SER A 899 69.56 -6.40 -2.83
C SER A 899 70.17 -5.42 -3.84
N TYR A 900 69.34 -4.50 -4.36
CA TYR A 900 69.75 -3.34 -5.16
C TYR A 900 69.19 -2.07 -4.52
N GLY A 901 69.96 -0.99 -4.49
CA GLY A 901 69.52 0.30 -3.94
C GLY A 901 68.55 1.03 -4.89
N ILE A 902 69.03 2.07 -5.56
CA ILE A 902 68.28 2.82 -6.58
C ILE A 902 68.65 2.28 -7.96
N TYR A 903 67.70 1.69 -8.67
CA TYR A 903 67.90 1.00 -9.93
C TYR A 903 67.06 1.66 -11.04
N ILE A 904 67.72 2.27 -12.03
CA ILE A 904 67.09 3.04 -13.10
C ILE A 904 67.41 2.40 -14.46
N THR A 905 66.39 2.06 -15.25
CA THR A 905 66.54 1.43 -16.57
C THR A 905 65.71 2.14 -17.63
N SER A 906 66.30 2.38 -18.81
CA SER A 906 65.62 3.03 -19.95
C SER A 906 64.91 4.34 -19.57
N SER A 907 65.46 5.09 -18.62
CA SER A 907 64.81 6.24 -17.98
C SER A 907 65.77 7.41 -17.98
N SER A 908 65.43 8.46 -18.73
CA SER A 908 66.29 9.65 -18.90
C SER A 908 65.71 10.85 -18.16
N ASN A 909 66.52 11.87 -17.90
CA ASN A 909 66.12 13.12 -17.23
C ASN A 909 65.64 12.92 -15.77
N ASN A 910 66.25 11.99 -15.05
CA ASN A 910 66.00 11.74 -13.63
C ASN A 910 66.99 12.50 -12.74
N THR A 911 66.55 12.85 -11.53
CA THR A 911 67.42 13.44 -10.50
C THR A 911 67.49 12.51 -9.29
N ILE A 912 68.71 12.14 -8.89
CA ILE A 912 69.00 11.41 -7.67
C ILE A 912 69.84 12.33 -6.78
N ALA A 913 69.24 12.96 -5.78
CA ALA A 913 69.95 13.95 -4.98
C ALA A 913 69.70 13.91 -3.46
N ASN A 914 70.74 14.22 -2.68
CA ASN A 914 70.68 14.29 -1.22
C ASN A 914 70.23 12.97 -0.56
N ASN A 915 70.54 11.82 -1.16
CA ASN A 915 70.18 10.52 -0.61
C ASN A 915 71.34 9.88 0.15
N THR A 916 71.02 9.07 1.16
CA THR A 916 71.96 8.13 1.80
C THR A 916 71.67 6.73 1.28
N VAL A 917 72.59 6.15 0.51
CA VAL A 917 72.43 4.84 -0.12
C VAL A 917 73.47 3.89 0.45
N SER A 918 73.06 2.94 1.30
CA SER A 918 74.02 2.17 2.09
C SER A 918 73.75 0.70 2.29
N SER A 919 74.81 -0.10 2.43
CA SER A 919 74.71 -1.51 2.82
C SER A 919 73.84 -2.36 1.88
N ASN A 920 73.74 -2.00 0.59
CA ASN A 920 72.99 -2.79 -0.40
C ASN A 920 73.91 -3.87 -1.00
N ASN A 921 73.39 -5.09 -1.19
CA ASN A 921 74.21 -6.26 -1.53
C ASN A 921 74.94 -6.15 -2.87
N TYR A 922 74.29 -5.59 -3.89
CA TYR A 922 74.84 -5.44 -5.24
C TYR A 922 75.19 -3.98 -5.55
N ASP A 923 74.26 -3.23 -6.14
CA ASP A 923 74.50 -1.86 -6.56
C ASP A 923 73.82 -0.88 -5.59
N GLY A 924 74.51 0.20 -5.22
CA GLY A 924 73.95 1.33 -4.50
C GLY A 924 73.04 2.14 -5.43
N ILE A 925 73.61 2.76 -6.45
CA ILE A 925 72.89 3.48 -7.51
C ILE A 925 73.28 2.88 -8.85
N TYR A 926 72.31 2.38 -9.62
CA TYR A 926 72.53 1.77 -10.92
C TYR A 926 71.69 2.42 -12.03
N LEU A 927 72.33 2.78 -13.14
CA LEU A 927 71.70 3.30 -14.35
C LEU A 927 72.01 2.39 -15.54
N SER A 928 70.97 1.93 -16.25
CA SER A 928 71.11 1.14 -17.49
C SER A 928 70.36 1.78 -18.64
N SER A 929 71.04 2.03 -19.77
CA SER A 929 70.43 2.65 -20.96
C SER A 929 69.66 3.94 -20.62
N SER A 930 70.21 4.75 -19.71
CA SER A 930 69.53 5.86 -19.04
C SER A 930 70.39 7.11 -19.14
N ASP A 931 70.04 8.02 -20.05
CA ASP A 931 70.86 9.18 -20.38
C ASP A 931 70.38 10.46 -19.69
N ASN A 932 71.22 11.50 -19.65
CA ASN A 932 70.84 12.84 -19.17
C ASN A 932 70.30 12.88 -17.72
N ASN A 933 70.77 12.01 -16.84
CA ASN A 933 70.40 12.01 -15.42
C ASN A 933 71.41 12.77 -14.57
N THR A 934 70.96 13.29 -13.44
CA THR A 934 71.80 13.99 -12.45
C THR A 934 71.86 13.20 -11.14
N ILE A 935 73.06 12.84 -10.70
CA ILE A 935 73.36 12.16 -9.43
C ILE A 935 74.20 13.11 -8.58
N ALA A 936 73.59 13.80 -7.61
CA ALA A 936 74.27 14.85 -6.87
C ALA A 936 74.10 14.83 -5.36
N ASN A 937 75.14 15.19 -4.60
CA ASN A 937 75.08 15.33 -3.14
C ASN A 937 74.64 14.07 -2.38
N ASN A 938 74.84 12.87 -2.93
CA ASN A 938 74.47 11.63 -2.27
C ASN A 938 75.62 11.10 -1.41
N THR A 939 75.29 10.42 -0.31
CA THR A 939 76.25 9.63 0.47
C THR A 939 76.03 8.16 0.14
N VAL A 940 76.97 7.54 -0.57
CA VAL A 940 76.87 6.17 -1.10
C VAL A 940 77.93 5.29 -0.46
N LEU A 941 77.55 4.40 0.46
CA LEU A 941 78.52 3.66 1.26
C LEU A 941 78.21 2.17 1.52
N ASN A 942 79.25 1.35 1.66
CA ASN A 942 79.11 -0.08 1.99
C ASN A 942 78.27 -0.89 0.99
N ASN A 943 78.30 -0.56 -0.30
CA ASN A 943 77.62 -1.33 -1.36
C ASN A 943 78.64 -2.15 -2.16
N GLY A 944 78.17 -3.10 -2.99
CA GLY A 944 79.03 -3.73 -4.00
C GLY A 944 79.55 -2.69 -4.98
N TYR A 945 78.72 -2.22 -5.91
CA TYR A 945 79.01 -0.99 -6.66
C TYR A 945 78.37 0.20 -5.94
N GLY A 946 79.08 1.30 -5.77
CA GLY A 946 78.55 2.55 -5.25
C GLY A 946 77.60 3.18 -6.27
N ILE A 947 78.15 3.68 -7.37
CA ILE A 947 77.39 4.24 -8.50
C ILE A 947 77.82 3.54 -9.79
N TYR A 948 76.92 2.84 -10.47
CA TYR A 948 77.23 2.08 -11.69
C TYR A 948 76.36 2.50 -12.87
N LEU A 949 77.00 2.94 -13.96
CA LEU A 949 76.36 3.33 -15.21
C LEU A 949 76.70 2.33 -16.32
N TYR A 950 75.70 1.62 -16.83
CA TYR A 950 75.80 0.73 -17.99
C TYR A 950 75.08 1.31 -19.21
N ARG A 951 75.77 1.49 -20.33
CA ARG A 951 75.21 2.06 -21.57
C ARG A 951 74.45 3.39 -21.35
N SER A 952 74.94 4.22 -20.44
CA SER A 952 74.23 5.42 -19.96
C SER A 952 75.13 6.65 -20.10
N SER A 953 74.80 7.52 -21.05
CA SER A 953 75.64 8.63 -21.50
C SER A 953 75.07 10.00 -21.06
N ASN A 954 75.90 11.03 -21.09
CA ASN A 954 75.49 12.42 -20.79
C ASN A 954 74.92 12.63 -19.38
N ASN A 955 75.29 11.81 -18.41
CA ASN A 955 74.88 11.97 -17.01
C ASN A 955 75.85 12.88 -16.25
N VAL A 956 75.36 13.54 -15.21
CA VAL A 956 76.14 14.39 -14.30
C VAL A 956 76.25 13.71 -12.93
N ILE A 957 77.47 13.44 -12.47
CA ILE A 957 77.74 12.85 -11.14
C ILE A 957 78.59 13.84 -10.34
N ALA A 958 77.98 14.55 -9.38
CA ALA A 958 78.62 15.67 -8.71
C ALA A 958 78.46 15.68 -7.18
N ASN A 959 79.47 16.13 -6.44
CA ASN A 959 79.37 16.35 -4.98
C ASN A 959 78.93 15.12 -4.16
N ASN A 960 79.12 13.89 -4.65
CA ASN A 960 78.75 12.69 -3.91
C ASN A 960 79.91 12.27 -2.98
N THR A 961 79.58 11.75 -1.80
CA THR A 961 80.52 11.04 -0.93
C THR A 961 80.36 9.55 -1.16
N VAL A 962 81.33 8.92 -1.80
CA VAL A 962 81.29 7.50 -2.18
C VAL A 962 82.35 6.75 -1.38
N SER A 963 81.95 5.93 -0.41
CA SER A 963 82.91 5.34 0.53
C SER A 963 82.67 3.87 0.87
N ASN A 964 83.75 3.11 1.12
CA ASN A 964 83.68 1.71 1.55
C ASN A 964 82.86 0.79 0.61
N ASN A 965 82.76 1.14 -0.68
CA ASN A 965 82.14 0.26 -1.67
C ASN A 965 83.21 -0.65 -2.30
N ARG A 966 82.84 -1.81 -2.85
CA ARG A 966 83.80 -2.61 -3.64
C ARG A 966 84.26 -1.78 -4.84
N ASP A 967 83.35 -1.12 -5.54
CA ASP A 967 83.67 -0.24 -6.66
C ASP A 967 82.93 1.09 -6.46
N GLY A 968 83.64 2.22 -6.39
CA GLY A 968 83.09 3.54 -6.08
C GLY A 968 82.16 4.06 -7.20
N ILE A 969 82.72 4.52 -8.31
CA ILE A 969 81.97 4.81 -9.55
C ILE A 969 82.42 3.87 -10.67
N CYS A 970 81.49 3.18 -11.30
CA CYS A 970 81.72 2.28 -12.43
C CYS A 970 81.02 2.79 -13.70
N LEU A 971 81.72 2.91 -14.82
CA LEU A 971 81.18 3.36 -16.11
C LEU A 971 81.41 2.32 -17.21
N LYS A 972 80.39 1.57 -17.63
CA LYS A 972 80.54 0.53 -18.67
C LYS A 972 79.76 0.88 -19.93
N TYR A 973 80.46 1.07 -21.05
CA TYR A 973 79.87 1.50 -22.33
C TYR A 973 79.10 2.84 -22.24
N SER A 974 79.54 3.73 -21.36
CA SER A 974 78.82 4.93 -20.93
C SER A 974 79.65 6.17 -21.25
N ASN A 975 79.32 6.89 -22.32
CA ASN A 975 80.15 7.97 -22.85
C ASN A 975 79.67 9.36 -22.40
N SER A 976 80.54 10.37 -22.49
CA SER A 976 80.17 11.79 -22.27
C SER A 976 79.55 12.10 -20.91
N ASN A 977 79.88 11.33 -19.87
CA ASN A 977 79.43 11.60 -18.50
C ASN A 977 80.34 12.63 -17.82
N THR A 978 79.75 13.56 -17.06
CA THR A 978 80.47 14.62 -16.35
C THR A 978 80.59 14.27 -14.87
N ILE A 979 81.81 14.04 -14.38
CA ILE A 979 82.09 13.63 -12.99
C ILE A 979 83.00 14.66 -12.32
N TYR A 980 82.52 15.34 -11.27
CA TYR A 980 83.31 16.36 -10.58
C TYR A 980 82.95 16.48 -9.09
N LEU A 981 83.90 16.94 -8.27
CA LEU A 981 83.71 17.21 -6.83
C LEU A 981 83.18 16.04 -6.00
N ASN A 982 83.37 14.79 -6.45
CA ASN A 982 83.03 13.61 -5.67
C ASN A 982 84.17 13.25 -4.71
N ASN A 983 83.83 12.85 -3.48
CA ASN A 983 84.76 12.42 -2.47
C ASN A 983 84.79 10.89 -2.39
N PHE A 984 85.97 10.28 -2.54
CA PHE A 984 86.15 8.83 -2.52
C PHE A 984 86.96 8.40 -1.32
N ILE A 985 86.40 7.53 -0.48
CA ILE A 985 87.05 7.11 0.78
C ILE A 985 86.97 5.59 0.89
N ASN A 986 88.12 4.90 0.95
CA ASN A 986 88.20 3.47 1.26
C ASN A 986 87.38 2.54 0.32
N ASN A 987 87.21 2.88 -0.96
CA ASN A 987 86.66 1.92 -1.94
C ASN A 987 87.78 1.01 -2.47
N THR A 988 87.48 -0.24 -2.88
CA THR A 988 88.51 -1.12 -3.50
C THR A 988 88.98 -0.53 -4.84
N HIS A 989 88.05 -0.02 -5.64
CA HIS A 989 88.35 0.82 -6.81
C HIS A 989 87.58 2.13 -6.70
N ASN A 990 88.24 3.28 -6.70
CA ASN A 990 87.55 4.57 -6.56
C ASN A 990 86.71 4.92 -7.79
N VAL A 991 87.30 4.83 -8.99
CA VAL A 991 86.62 4.99 -10.27
C VAL A 991 87.13 3.91 -11.21
N TYR A 992 86.21 3.19 -11.86
CA TYR A 992 86.47 2.11 -12.80
C TYR A 992 85.66 2.36 -14.08
N SER A 993 86.25 2.20 -15.25
CA SER A 993 85.59 2.39 -16.55
C SER A 993 85.85 1.22 -17.48
#